data_AF-A0A7K2IZW5-F1
#
_entry.id   AF-A0A7K2IZW5-F1
#
_cell.length_a   1.000
_cell.length_b   1.000
_cell.length_c   1.000
_cell.angle_alpha   90.00
_cell.angle_beta   90.00
_cell.angle_gamma   90.00
#
_symmetry.space_group_name_H-M   'P 1'
#
loop_
_entity.id
_entity.type
_entity.pdbx_description
1 polymer ?
#
loop_
_entity_poly.entity_id
_entity_poly.type
_entity_poly.pdbx_seq_one_letter_code
_entity_poly.pdbx_strand_id
1 'polypeptide(L)'
;MVDNRTRDNHGVSIQARDINGPITVHPRTDASVPGWVDTALPVHRCDVGELGVHNALPGDEGEGLPPYVARDVDEEIDRRLAAVSEAPRGGLVLVTGASTSGKTRALVEALGRTLPDRMLVAPPEGADLRALPAWLGERAESAPQGWVVWLDDLERHLGSSGLTPTLVAELGLAGAVVAATIRRNHLEALRPSPTDRAFTAEGVGYAVLKTPPVVVERRWNPQERDRARASGDERLVQAADDERFGVAEQLAAGPLLQQAWNGGPDGGHARGYALVAAAVGLAEAGVSSPLTREQIQAVHVAYLPAPPPLPEEDDQAWEWATCPRSGMAGLLVPADHEGRRWRAFDYLTHQGPLPEAVWRTALETTTGQERLDVGLTAHSADLYDVAEAAWTPLAEQGYNAAMVDLGLLLEEVGRVGEAEAWLRRAAGKGEINAMHAFGILLYRSGRLEEAEPWYRRAAEGGLAGAMFNFGLLLQEVGRLEEAESWYRRAADVDEIDAMGNLAILLSRSGRFGEAESWYRRAAEKGRSDAMFNLGLLLKGLGRDGEAEAWFRWAAEEGEVKAMNNLGLMLEEAGRIGEAEAWYRRAVDGGDTEAVFNLGLLMHREGRSKGAEEWYRRAAAEGDPGAMSNLGVLLNDAGRVEEAVSWFRQAAEAGHPGAAHNLAVLLGEAGRGREAEAW
;
A
#
# COMPACT_ATOMS: atom_id res chain seq x y z
N MET A 1 -20.70 -60.57 3.13
CA MET A 1 -21.11 -61.46 2.03
C MET A 1 -22.14 -60.71 1.21
N VAL A 2 -21.98 -60.75 -0.12
CA VAL A 2 -22.77 -60.09 -1.18
C VAL A 2 -22.30 -58.66 -1.55
N ASP A 3 -22.37 -58.42 -2.86
CA ASP A 3 -21.41 -57.79 -3.78
C ASP A 3 -22.07 -56.62 -4.55
N ASN A 4 -21.24 -55.85 -5.26
CA ASN A 4 -21.50 -54.71 -6.15
C ASN A 4 -22.81 -54.69 -6.98
N ARG A 5 -23.35 -53.48 -7.24
CA ARG A 5 -23.29 -52.79 -8.58
C ARG A 5 -24.18 -51.52 -8.68
N THR A 6 -23.64 -50.56 -9.43
CA THR A 6 -24.26 -49.54 -10.32
C THR A 6 -24.97 -48.29 -9.76
N ARG A 7 -24.28 -47.15 -9.99
CA ARG A 7 -24.72 -45.85 -10.56
C ARG A 7 -26.17 -45.41 -10.30
N ASP A 8 -26.31 -44.27 -9.61
CA ASP A 8 -26.94 -43.06 -10.15
C ASP A 8 -26.44 -41.83 -9.39
N ASN A 9 -25.85 -40.88 -10.13
CA ASN A 9 -25.29 -39.64 -9.61
C ASN A 9 -26.33 -38.53 -9.87
N HIS A 10 -27.26 -38.36 -8.93
CA HIS A 10 -28.10 -37.17 -8.88
C HIS A 10 -27.58 -36.27 -7.75
N GLY A 11 -27.10 -35.09 -8.14
CA GLY A 11 -26.69 -34.05 -7.21
C GLY A 11 -27.87 -33.64 -6.34
N VAL A 12 -27.76 -33.87 -5.04
CA VAL A 12 -28.70 -33.33 -4.06
C VAL A 12 -28.19 -31.94 -3.67
N SER A 13 -28.83 -30.91 -4.20
CA SER A 13 -28.71 -29.55 -3.67
C SER A 13 -29.44 -29.50 -2.33
N ILE A 14 -28.70 -29.32 -1.23
CA ILE A 14 -29.30 -29.06 0.09
C ILE A 14 -29.54 -27.56 0.20
N GLN A 15 -30.81 -27.14 0.18
CA GLN A 15 -31.19 -25.75 0.45
C GLN A 15 -31.21 -25.49 1.97
N ALA A 16 -30.77 -24.30 2.36
CA ALA A 16 -30.49 -23.86 3.73
C ALA A 16 -31.68 -23.90 4.74
N ARG A 17 -32.87 -24.38 4.33
CA ARG A 17 -34.06 -24.43 5.20
C ARG A 17 -34.21 -25.71 6.03
N ASP A 18 -33.37 -26.72 5.82
CA ASP A 18 -33.54 -28.05 6.43
C ASP A 18 -32.52 -28.37 7.56
N ILE A 19 -31.72 -27.40 8.03
CA ILE A 19 -30.83 -27.60 9.19
C ILE A 19 -31.55 -27.17 10.47
N ASN A 20 -32.33 -28.07 11.06
CA ASN A 20 -32.84 -27.93 12.43
C ASN A 20 -32.09 -28.87 13.37
N GLY A 21 -30.94 -28.40 13.86
CA GLY A 21 -30.14 -29.03 14.91
C GLY A 21 -29.03 -28.06 15.35
N PRO A 22 -28.52 -28.14 16.59
CA PRO A 22 -27.43 -27.28 17.02
C PRO A 22 -26.21 -27.51 16.13
N ILE A 23 -25.74 -26.43 15.49
CA ILE A 23 -24.51 -26.44 14.71
C ILE A 23 -23.35 -26.46 15.71
N THR A 24 -22.74 -27.62 15.89
CA THR A 24 -21.48 -27.73 16.64
C THR A 24 -20.34 -27.39 15.68
N VAL A 25 -19.81 -26.18 15.78
CA VAL A 25 -18.55 -25.81 15.11
C VAL A 25 -17.43 -26.53 15.85
N HIS A 26 -16.70 -27.41 15.15
CA HIS A 26 -15.46 -27.95 15.69
C HIS A 26 -14.35 -26.90 15.51
N PRO A 27 -13.80 -26.30 16.59
CA PRO A 27 -12.62 -25.47 16.44
C PRO A 27 -11.47 -26.32 15.88
N ARG A 28 -10.62 -25.71 15.04
CA ARG A 28 -9.36 -26.34 14.59
C ARG A 28 -8.43 -26.45 15.81
N THR A 29 -8.22 -27.66 16.33
CA THR A 29 -7.59 -27.94 17.64
C THR A 29 -6.08 -28.21 17.63
N ASP A 30 -5.26 -27.53 16.81
CA ASP A 30 -3.79 -27.79 16.82
C ASP A 30 -2.90 -26.56 17.11
N ALA A 31 -3.45 -25.38 17.39
CA ALA A 31 -2.65 -24.22 17.84
C ALA A 31 -2.77 -24.06 19.37
N SER A 32 -1.70 -24.39 20.11
CA SER A 32 -1.64 -24.16 21.55
C SER A 32 -1.27 -22.70 21.84
N VAL A 33 -2.10 -21.98 22.60
CA VAL A 33 -1.75 -20.64 23.10
C VAL A 33 -0.61 -20.76 24.12
N PRO A 34 0.58 -20.19 23.86
CA PRO A 34 1.74 -20.30 24.74
C PRO A 34 1.59 -19.46 26.02
N GLY A 35 2.45 -19.69 27.03
CA GLY A 35 2.36 -19.05 28.36
C GLY A 35 2.56 -17.52 28.44
N TRP A 36 2.77 -16.82 27.32
CA TRP A 36 2.80 -15.35 27.32
C TRP A 36 1.43 -14.72 27.57
N VAL A 37 0.34 -15.47 27.43
CA VAL A 37 -0.99 -14.98 27.85
C VAL A 37 -1.19 -14.97 29.37
N ASP A 38 -0.34 -15.67 30.12
CA ASP A 38 -0.41 -15.73 31.59
C ASP A 38 0.14 -14.44 32.25
N THR A 39 0.72 -13.52 31.46
CA THR A 39 1.19 -12.20 31.91
C THR A 39 0.13 -11.11 31.76
N ALA A 40 -1.11 -11.45 31.43
CA ALA A 40 -2.18 -10.48 31.24
C ALA A 40 -2.44 -9.66 32.52
N LEU A 41 -2.40 -8.34 32.38
CA LEU A 41 -2.65 -7.39 33.47
C LEU A 41 -3.69 -6.34 33.03
N PRO A 42 -4.42 -5.73 33.97
CA PRO A 42 -5.21 -4.54 33.67
C PRO A 42 -4.30 -3.43 33.10
N VAL A 43 -4.77 -2.70 32.08
CA VAL A 43 -3.97 -1.65 31.40
C VAL A 43 -3.29 -0.70 32.38
N HIS A 44 -4.00 -0.23 33.42
CA HIS A 44 -3.44 0.71 34.42
C HIS A 44 -2.30 0.14 35.29
N ARG A 45 -2.04 -1.17 35.23
CA ARG A 45 -0.96 -1.86 35.97
C ARG A 45 0.19 -2.30 35.08
N CYS A 46 0.08 -2.15 33.77
CA CYS A 46 1.16 -2.50 32.85
C CYS A 46 2.31 -1.51 32.99
N ASP A 47 3.54 -2.00 32.98
CA ASP A 47 4.72 -1.15 32.84
C ASP A 47 4.79 -0.67 31.38
N VAL A 48 4.82 0.64 31.19
CA VAL A 48 4.95 1.27 29.88
C VAL A 48 6.24 0.85 29.15
N GLY A 49 7.31 0.52 29.88
CA GLY A 49 8.56 0.00 29.33
C GLY A 49 8.39 -1.40 28.72
N GLU A 50 7.60 -2.27 29.35
CA GLU A 50 7.27 -3.60 28.81
C GLU A 50 6.37 -3.53 27.57
N LEU A 51 5.67 -2.41 27.36
CA LEU A 51 4.87 -2.13 26.18
C LEU A 51 5.63 -1.44 25.04
N GLY A 52 6.96 -1.34 25.14
CA GLY A 52 7.82 -0.80 24.08
C GLY A 52 8.16 0.69 24.19
N VAL A 53 7.82 1.37 25.29
CA VAL A 53 8.25 2.76 25.52
C VAL A 53 9.72 2.79 25.96
N HIS A 54 10.58 3.35 25.11
CA HIS A 54 11.99 3.55 25.44
C HIS A 54 12.22 4.63 26.51
N ASN A 55 13.27 4.46 27.31
CA ASN A 55 13.74 5.45 28.28
C ASN A 55 14.06 6.81 27.62
N ALA A 56 14.06 7.87 28.42
CA ALA A 56 14.48 9.22 28.02
C ALA A 56 15.77 9.64 28.75
N LEU A 57 16.50 10.61 28.18
CA LEU A 57 17.69 11.23 28.78
C LEU A 57 17.51 11.44 30.29
N PRO A 58 18.53 11.18 31.13
CA PRO A 58 18.41 11.38 32.57
C PRO A 58 18.13 12.86 32.87
N GLY A 59 17.19 13.09 33.78
CA GLY A 59 16.88 14.43 34.30
C GLY A 59 17.52 14.65 35.67
N ASP A 60 17.31 15.83 36.26
CA ASP A 60 17.80 16.18 37.59
C ASP A 60 17.33 15.21 38.70
N GLU A 61 16.17 14.57 38.53
CA GLU A 61 15.60 13.60 39.47
C GLU A 61 16.04 12.13 39.22
N GLY A 62 16.90 11.88 38.23
CA GLY A 62 17.48 10.57 37.94
C GLY A 62 16.97 9.88 36.66
N GLU A 63 17.12 8.55 36.61
CA GLU A 63 16.68 7.70 35.51
C GLU A 63 15.16 7.48 35.57
N GLY A 64 14.43 7.86 34.52
CA GLY A 64 12.97 7.71 34.44
C GLY A 64 12.35 8.46 33.26
N LEU A 65 11.13 8.10 32.88
CA LEU A 65 10.41 8.75 31.78
C LEU A 65 9.88 10.13 32.22
N PRO A 66 9.98 11.18 31.39
CA PRO A 66 9.34 12.47 31.67
C PRO A 66 7.82 12.33 31.70
N PRO A 67 7.10 13.28 32.33
CA PRO A 67 5.65 13.29 32.30
C PRO A 67 5.15 13.31 30.85
N TYR A 68 4.06 12.58 30.59
CA TYR A 68 3.47 12.60 29.26
C TYR A 68 2.84 13.96 28.97
N VAL A 69 3.24 14.56 27.85
CA VAL A 69 2.65 15.80 27.34
C VAL A 69 1.61 15.44 26.29
N ALA A 70 0.36 15.83 26.54
CA ALA A 70 -0.75 15.56 25.64
C ALA A 70 -0.48 16.08 24.21
N ARG A 71 -0.74 15.23 23.22
CA ARG A 71 -0.64 15.54 21.79
C ARG A 71 -2.01 15.93 21.25
N ASP A 72 -2.04 16.73 20.19
CA ASP A 72 -3.33 17.15 19.60
C ASP A 72 -4.10 15.96 18.98
N VAL A 73 -3.38 14.90 18.64
CA VAL A 73 -3.97 13.65 18.09
C VAL A 73 -4.59 12.76 19.17
N ASP A 74 -4.35 13.02 20.46
CA ASP A 74 -4.80 12.14 21.55
C ASP A 74 -6.33 12.03 21.59
N GLU A 75 -7.04 13.14 21.35
CA GLU A 75 -8.51 13.13 21.31
C GLU A 75 -9.06 12.22 20.21
N GLU A 76 -8.35 12.09 19.08
CA GLU A 76 -8.74 11.19 17.99
C GLU A 76 -8.46 9.73 18.36
N ILE A 77 -7.31 9.45 18.99
CA ILE A 77 -6.97 8.09 19.45
C ILE A 77 -8.00 7.65 20.50
N ASP A 78 -8.27 8.50 21.49
CA ASP A 78 -9.21 8.22 22.58
C ASP A 78 -10.61 7.94 22.03
N ARG A 79 -11.09 8.75 21.08
CA ARG A 79 -12.40 8.56 20.43
C ARG A 79 -12.48 7.25 19.66
N ARG A 80 -11.42 6.85 18.95
CA ARG A 80 -11.39 5.59 18.20
C ARG A 80 -11.34 4.37 19.09
N LEU A 81 -10.55 4.41 20.17
CA LEU A 81 -10.52 3.33 21.16
C LEU A 81 -11.91 3.14 21.79
N ALA A 82 -12.57 4.23 22.19
CA ALA A 82 -13.93 4.18 22.72
C ALA A 82 -14.92 3.58 21.70
N ALA A 83 -14.93 4.09 20.46
CA ALA A 83 -15.83 3.62 19.40
C ALA A 83 -15.64 2.13 19.09
N VAL A 84 -14.40 1.66 19.00
CA VAL A 84 -14.07 0.25 18.78
C VAL A 84 -14.47 -0.62 19.97
N SER A 85 -14.33 -0.11 21.19
CA SER A 85 -14.66 -0.83 22.43
C SER A 85 -16.16 -1.08 22.60
N GLU A 86 -17.01 -0.20 22.04
CA GLU A 86 -18.48 -0.28 22.05
C GLU A 86 -19.04 -1.04 20.84
N ALA A 87 -18.21 -1.28 19.82
CA ALA A 87 -18.63 -1.94 18.59
C ALA A 87 -18.94 -3.43 18.82
N PRO A 88 -20.07 -3.98 18.31
CA PRO A 88 -20.43 -5.38 18.48
C PRO A 88 -19.45 -6.41 17.90
N ARG A 89 -18.57 -5.97 16.99
CA ARG A 89 -17.57 -6.80 16.32
C ARG A 89 -16.13 -6.44 16.72
N GLY A 90 -15.95 -5.63 17.76
CA GLY A 90 -14.65 -5.03 18.11
C GLY A 90 -14.04 -4.28 16.92
N GLY A 91 -12.70 -4.25 16.86
CA GLY A 91 -11.98 -3.57 15.78
C GLY A 91 -10.51 -3.30 16.09
N LEU A 92 -9.85 -2.64 15.13
CA LEU A 92 -8.45 -2.28 15.16
C LEU A 92 -8.30 -0.76 15.28
N VAL A 93 -7.54 -0.29 16.26
CA VAL A 93 -7.03 1.08 16.30
C VAL A 93 -5.56 1.05 15.92
N LEU A 94 -5.24 1.69 14.80
CA LEU A 94 -3.88 1.76 14.27
C LEU A 94 -3.32 3.17 14.45
N VAL A 95 -2.12 3.25 15.03
CA VAL A 95 -1.36 4.51 15.15
C VAL A 95 -0.08 4.40 14.32
N THR A 96 0.15 5.38 13.45
CA THR A 96 1.35 5.41 12.59
C THR A 96 2.19 6.66 12.80
N GLY A 97 3.49 6.54 12.58
CA GLY A 97 4.43 7.64 12.66
C GLY A 97 5.82 7.23 12.21
N ALA A 98 6.70 8.20 12.03
CA ALA A 98 8.13 7.92 11.85
C ALA A 98 8.72 7.30 13.13
N SER A 99 9.89 6.65 13.03
CA SER A 99 10.67 6.25 14.21
C SER A 99 10.85 7.44 15.16
N THR A 100 10.76 7.20 16.46
CA THR A 100 10.85 8.24 17.52
C THR A 100 9.78 9.35 17.47
N SER A 101 8.68 9.18 16.74
CA SER A 101 7.54 10.13 16.77
C SER A 101 6.77 10.16 18.10
N GLY A 102 6.95 9.15 18.94
CA GLY A 102 6.19 8.94 20.17
C GLY A 102 4.91 8.11 20.01
N LYS A 103 4.74 7.41 18.86
CA LYS A 103 3.56 6.58 18.53
C LYS A 103 3.17 5.60 19.64
N THR A 104 4.15 4.84 20.15
CA THR A 104 3.96 3.84 21.21
C THR A 104 3.52 4.48 22.51
N ARG A 105 4.23 5.53 22.97
CA ARG A 105 3.84 6.25 24.20
C ARG A 105 2.45 6.87 24.09
N ALA A 106 2.10 7.49 22.96
CA ALA A 106 0.80 8.12 22.77
C ALA A 106 -0.35 7.09 22.86
N LEU A 107 -0.21 5.93 22.23
CA LEU A 107 -1.24 4.90 22.26
C LEU A 107 -1.35 4.22 23.64
N VAL A 108 -0.24 3.94 24.32
CA VAL A 108 -0.25 3.39 25.69
C VAL A 108 -0.96 4.35 26.66
N GLU A 109 -0.69 5.64 26.55
CA GLU A 109 -1.35 6.66 27.38
C GLU A 109 -2.84 6.78 27.06
N ALA A 110 -3.22 6.68 25.79
CA ALA A 110 -4.62 6.64 25.37
C ALA A 110 -5.35 5.41 25.92
N LEU A 111 -4.71 4.24 25.92
CA LEU A 111 -5.26 3.03 26.55
C LEU A 111 -5.47 3.23 28.05
N GLY A 112 -4.52 3.85 28.75
CA GLY A 112 -4.64 4.16 30.18
C GLY A 112 -5.79 5.12 30.49
N ARG A 113 -6.05 6.10 29.61
CA ARG A 113 -7.17 7.05 29.77
C ARG A 113 -8.53 6.44 29.43
N THR A 114 -8.60 5.59 28.40
CA THR A 114 -9.88 5.14 27.82
C THR A 114 -10.31 3.74 28.26
N LEU A 115 -9.36 2.81 28.44
CA LEU A 115 -9.61 1.39 28.71
C LEU A 115 -8.81 0.88 29.95
N PRO A 116 -8.75 1.62 31.08
CA PRO A 116 -7.82 1.34 32.19
C PRO A 116 -8.02 -0.04 32.84
N ASP A 117 -9.25 -0.55 32.83
CA ASP A 117 -9.64 -1.78 33.53
C ASP A 117 -9.74 -3.01 32.62
N ARG A 118 -9.52 -2.85 31.31
CA ARG A 118 -9.47 -4.00 30.38
C ARG A 118 -8.18 -4.79 30.59
N MET A 119 -8.25 -6.10 30.38
CA MET A 119 -7.08 -6.97 30.48
C MET A 119 -6.26 -6.89 29.20
N LEU A 120 -4.98 -6.53 29.31
CA LEU A 120 -4.07 -6.39 28.18
C LEU A 120 -3.25 -7.67 27.98
N VAL A 121 -3.17 -8.14 26.74
CA VAL A 121 -2.25 -9.17 26.28
C VAL A 121 -1.33 -8.59 25.21
N ALA A 122 -0.03 -8.82 25.34
CA ALA A 122 1.00 -8.38 24.40
C ALA A 122 1.71 -9.59 23.80
N PRO A 123 1.29 -10.07 22.61
CA PRO A 123 1.93 -11.20 21.97
C PRO A 123 3.40 -10.89 21.63
N PRO A 124 4.35 -11.81 21.86
CA PRO A 124 5.72 -11.62 21.41
C PRO A 124 5.82 -11.67 19.89
N GLU A 125 6.91 -11.13 19.35
CA GLU A 125 7.23 -11.17 17.92
C GLU A 125 7.16 -12.60 17.37
N GLY A 126 6.47 -12.78 16.23
CA GLY A 126 6.29 -14.08 15.58
C GLY A 126 5.28 -15.03 16.25
N ALA A 127 4.54 -14.60 17.27
CA ALA A 127 3.49 -15.42 17.89
C ALA A 127 2.37 -15.80 16.91
N ASP A 128 1.94 -17.07 16.95
CA ASP A 128 0.74 -17.54 16.23
C ASP A 128 -0.51 -17.05 16.95
N LEU A 129 -1.25 -16.15 16.30
CA LEU A 129 -2.40 -15.49 16.90
C LEU A 129 -3.72 -16.26 16.68
N ARG A 130 -3.72 -17.34 15.89
CA ARG A 130 -4.97 -18.00 15.43
C ARG A 130 -5.78 -18.66 16.55
N ALA A 131 -5.13 -19.09 17.63
CA ALA A 131 -5.80 -19.67 18.79
C ALA A 131 -6.26 -18.63 19.83
N LEU A 132 -5.82 -17.38 19.68
CA LEU A 132 -6.07 -16.32 20.66
C LEU A 132 -7.57 -16.00 20.84
N PRO A 133 -8.41 -15.87 19.78
CA PRO A 133 -9.83 -15.56 19.95
C PRO A 133 -10.58 -16.58 20.83
N ALA A 134 -10.31 -17.86 20.63
CA ALA A 134 -10.95 -18.93 21.40
C ALA A 134 -10.53 -18.85 22.88
N TRP A 135 -9.23 -18.63 23.14
CA TRP A 135 -8.68 -18.50 24.48
C TRP A 135 -9.25 -17.29 25.25
N LEU A 136 -9.41 -16.15 24.58
CA LEU A 136 -10.02 -14.95 25.15
C LEU A 136 -11.50 -15.19 25.49
N GLY A 137 -12.23 -15.85 24.58
CA GLY A 137 -13.64 -16.19 24.77
C GLY A 137 -13.88 -17.14 25.95
N GLU A 138 -13.04 -18.16 26.12
CA GLU A 138 -13.09 -19.08 27.27
C GLU A 138 -12.86 -18.39 28.63
N ARG A 139 -12.22 -17.21 28.61
CA ARG A 139 -11.84 -16.44 29.81
C ARG A 139 -12.57 -15.11 29.92
N ALA A 140 -13.68 -14.93 29.21
CA ALA A 140 -14.47 -13.70 29.27
C ALA A 140 -14.86 -13.32 30.71
N GLU A 141 -15.11 -14.30 31.59
CA GLU A 141 -15.40 -14.06 33.02
C GLU A 141 -14.23 -13.44 33.80
N SER A 142 -12.98 -13.71 33.37
CA SER A 142 -11.76 -13.15 33.99
C SER A 142 -11.45 -11.73 33.52
N ALA A 143 -12.11 -11.26 32.45
CA ALA A 143 -11.95 -9.93 31.87
C ALA A 143 -13.34 -9.28 31.65
N PRO A 144 -14.05 -8.86 32.70
CA PRO A 144 -15.44 -8.40 32.61
C PRO A 144 -15.62 -7.13 31.77
N GLN A 145 -14.57 -6.31 31.63
CA GLN A 145 -14.58 -5.15 30.73
C GLN A 145 -14.05 -5.46 29.32
N GLY A 146 -13.65 -6.72 29.07
CA GLY A 146 -13.07 -7.17 27.81
C GLY A 146 -11.54 -7.09 27.78
N TRP A 147 -11.00 -7.34 26.59
CA TRP A 147 -9.57 -7.51 26.36
C TRP A 147 -8.99 -6.37 25.52
N VAL A 148 -7.69 -6.13 25.65
CA VAL A 148 -6.86 -5.35 24.74
C VAL A 148 -5.77 -6.27 24.19
N VAL A 149 -5.67 -6.40 22.87
CA VAL A 149 -4.54 -7.05 22.21
C VAL A 149 -3.58 -5.96 21.75
N TRP A 150 -2.43 -5.87 22.41
CA TRP A 150 -1.39 -4.89 22.15
C TRP A 150 -0.39 -5.42 21.13
N LEU A 151 -0.25 -4.73 20.00
CA LEU A 151 0.68 -5.08 18.92
C LEU A 151 1.57 -3.88 18.60
N ASP A 152 2.70 -3.76 19.30
CA ASP A 152 3.70 -2.74 18.96
C ASP A 152 4.49 -3.16 17.73
N ASP A 153 4.71 -2.23 16.80
CA ASP A 153 5.29 -2.49 15.47
C ASP A 153 4.55 -3.67 14.77
N LEU A 154 3.27 -3.44 14.46
CA LEU A 154 2.32 -4.38 13.85
C LEU A 154 2.89 -5.15 12.66
N GLU A 155 3.80 -4.54 11.89
CA GLU A 155 4.54 -5.19 10.82
C GLU A 155 5.12 -6.55 11.20
N ARG A 156 5.54 -6.72 12.47
CA ARG A 156 6.11 -7.96 13.02
C ARG A 156 5.08 -9.05 13.32
N HIS A 157 3.80 -8.73 13.15
CA HIS A 157 2.67 -9.60 13.44
C HIS A 157 1.78 -9.81 12.22
N LEU A 158 2.17 -9.37 11.01
CA LEU A 158 1.41 -9.60 9.78
C LEU A 158 1.75 -10.97 9.16
N GLY A 159 0.80 -11.58 8.44
CA GLY A 159 1.03 -12.80 7.66
C GLY A 159 0.09 -13.96 7.96
N SER A 160 0.33 -15.13 7.36
CA SER A 160 -0.59 -16.28 7.36
C SER A 160 -0.81 -16.96 8.73
N SER A 161 0.12 -16.76 9.67
CA SER A 161 0.01 -17.15 11.09
C SER A 161 -0.17 -15.96 12.04
N GLY A 162 -0.12 -14.74 11.51
CA GLY A 162 -0.25 -13.49 12.26
C GLY A 162 -1.66 -12.90 12.16
N LEU A 163 -1.75 -11.56 12.22
CA LEU A 163 -2.97 -10.80 12.14
C LEU A 163 -3.49 -10.77 10.69
N THR A 164 -4.74 -11.22 10.51
CA THR A 164 -5.49 -11.18 9.24
C THR A 164 -6.83 -10.45 9.46
N PRO A 165 -7.54 -9.98 8.41
CA PRO A 165 -8.80 -9.26 8.59
C PRO A 165 -9.85 -10.13 9.30
N THR A 166 -9.87 -11.42 8.95
CA THR A 166 -10.70 -12.44 9.61
C THR A 166 -10.35 -12.56 11.09
N LEU A 167 -9.06 -12.62 11.42
CA LEU A 167 -8.63 -12.75 12.80
C LEU A 167 -8.95 -11.51 13.64
N VAL A 168 -8.87 -10.30 13.08
CA VAL A 168 -9.31 -9.07 13.77
C VAL A 168 -10.80 -9.15 14.12
N ALA A 169 -11.63 -9.64 13.19
CA ALA A 169 -13.06 -9.82 13.44
C ALA A 169 -13.34 -10.89 14.50
N GLU A 170 -12.60 -12.01 14.49
CA GLU A 170 -12.70 -13.06 15.50
C GLU A 170 -12.30 -12.56 16.90
N LEU A 171 -11.20 -11.80 17.00
CA LEU A 171 -10.76 -11.16 18.24
C LEU A 171 -11.82 -10.19 18.78
N GLY A 172 -12.42 -9.39 17.90
CA GLY A 172 -13.47 -8.47 18.29
C GLY A 172 -14.75 -9.16 18.76
N LEU A 173 -15.13 -10.29 18.17
CA LEU A 173 -16.22 -11.14 18.67
C LEU A 173 -15.91 -11.76 20.04
N ALA A 174 -14.63 -11.97 20.37
CA ALA A 174 -14.17 -12.39 21.69
C ALA A 174 -14.09 -11.22 22.71
N GLY A 175 -14.55 -10.02 22.34
CA GLY A 175 -14.57 -8.84 23.22
C GLY A 175 -13.23 -8.10 23.30
N ALA A 176 -12.33 -8.30 22.33
CA ALA A 176 -11.04 -7.64 22.29
C ALA A 176 -11.01 -6.36 21.44
N VAL A 177 -10.30 -5.35 21.93
CA VAL A 177 -9.85 -4.19 21.15
C VAL A 177 -8.42 -4.48 20.69
N VAL A 178 -8.16 -4.44 19.39
CA VAL A 178 -6.78 -4.56 18.88
C VAL A 178 -6.19 -3.15 18.80
N ALA A 179 -5.14 -2.89 19.58
CA ALA A 179 -4.43 -1.62 19.61
C ALA A 179 -3.03 -1.84 19.08
N ALA A 180 -2.70 -1.17 17.95
CA ALA A 180 -1.47 -1.44 17.24
C ALA A 180 -0.74 -0.18 16.80
N THR A 181 0.59 -0.22 16.80
CA THR A 181 1.43 0.80 16.18
C THR A 181 2.04 0.28 14.88
N ILE A 182 2.32 1.13 13.90
CA ILE A 182 3.00 0.73 12.66
C ILE A 182 3.91 1.85 12.15
N ARG A 183 5.07 1.51 11.62
CA ARG A 183 5.97 2.52 11.01
C ARG A 183 5.36 3.06 9.72
N ARG A 184 5.50 4.38 9.48
CA ARG A 184 4.93 5.04 8.29
C ARG A 184 5.44 4.42 6.98
N ASN A 185 6.76 4.22 6.85
CA ASN A 185 7.35 3.63 5.65
C ASN A 185 6.86 2.20 5.41
N HIS A 186 6.66 1.42 6.48
CA HIS A 186 6.14 0.06 6.35
C HIS A 186 4.65 0.08 5.97
N LEU A 187 3.85 0.96 6.56
CA LEU A 187 2.47 1.18 6.14
C LEU A 187 2.38 1.62 4.67
N GLU A 188 3.30 2.46 4.20
CA GLU A 188 3.39 2.90 2.81
C GLU A 188 3.82 1.76 1.87
N ALA A 189 4.76 0.90 2.28
CA ALA A 189 5.12 -0.31 1.53
C ALA A 189 3.96 -1.32 1.45
N LEU A 190 3.08 -1.34 2.47
CA LEU A 190 1.85 -2.12 2.43
C LEU A 190 0.76 -1.50 1.53
N ARG A 191 0.91 -0.25 1.04
CA ARG A 191 -0.09 0.33 0.12
C ARG A 191 0.17 -0.17 -1.29
N PRO A 192 -0.81 -0.79 -1.97
CA PRO A 192 -0.63 -1.19 -3.36
C PRO A 192 -0.35 0.04 -4.23
N SER A 193 0.67 -0.02 -5.09
CA SER A 193 0.91 1.02 -6.09
C SER A 193 -0.25 1.07 -7.09
N PRO A 194 -0.64 2.24 -7.62
CA PRO A 194 -1.62 2.35 -8.71
C PRO A 194 -1.22 1.55 -9.97
N THR A 195 0.07 1.25 -10.14
CA THR A 195 0.62 0.45 -11.25
C THR A 195 0.84 -1.02 -10.89
N ASP A 196 0.73 -1.40 -9.61
CA ASP A 196 0.92 -2.79 -9.17
C ASP A 196 -0.32 -3.61 -9.50
N ARG A 197 -0.24 -4.26 -10.67
CA ARG A 197 -1.10 -5.40 -10.99
C ARG A 197 -0.53 -6.71 -10.42
N ALA A 198 0.54 -6.71 -9.63
CA ALA A 198 1.13 -7.91 -9.03
C ALA A 198 1.01 -7.87 -7.51
N PHE A 199 0.56 -8.98 -6.92
CA PHE A 199 0.04 -9.09 -5.55
C PHE A 199 1.12 -9.69 -4.64
N THR A 200 2.04 -8.90 -4.11
CA THR A 200 3.02 -9.34 -3.10
C THR A 200 2.34 -9.62 -1.75
N ALA A 201 3.05 -10.27 -0.81
CA ALA A 201 2.63 -10.44 0.59
C ALA A 201 2.12 -9.13 1.27
N GLU A 202 2.50 -7.97 0.72
CA GLU A 202 2.08 -6.62 1.10
C GLU A 202 0.56 -6.40 0.93
N GLY A 203 -0.07 -7.06 -0.06
CA GLY A 203 -1.52 -6.97 -0.31
C GLY A 203 -2.38 -7.61 0.79
N VAL A 204 -1.86 -8.60 1.51
CA VAL A 204 -2.55 -9.24 2.66
C VAL A 204 -2.49 -8.36 3.90
N GLY A 205 -1.36 -7.67 4.12
CA GLY A 205 -1.21 -6.65 5.17
C GLY A 205 -2.15 -5.46 4.94
N TYR A 206 -2.28 -5.00 3.69
CA TYR A 206 -3.22 -3.92 3.34
C TYR A 206 -4.69 -4.26 3.64
N ALA A 207 -5.10 -5.51 3.40
CA ALA A 207 -6.47 -5.93 3.66
C ALA A 207 -6.82 -5.90 5.17
N VAL A 208 -5.83 -6.07 6.06
CA VAL A 208 -5.97 -5.92 7.53
C VAL A 208 -6.11 -4.44 7.91
N LEU A 209 -5.47 -3.56 7.14
CA LEU A 209 -5.30 -2.13 7.39
C LEU A 209 -6.30 -1.25 6.62
N LYS A 210 -7.55 -1.71 6.45
CA LYS A 210 -8.65 -0.88 5.92
C LYS A 210 -9.03 0.29 6.83
N THR A 211 -8.56 0.27 8.09
CA THR A 211 -8.76 1.36 9.05
C THR A 211 -7.73 2.46 8.79
N PRO A 212 -8.14 3.70 8.47
CA PRO A 212 -7.20 4.82 8.35
C PRO A 212 -6.40 4.93 9.65
N PRO A 213 -5.07 5.02 9.64
CA PRO A 213 -4.31 5.17 10.88
C PRO A 213 -4.52 6.56 11.49
N VAL A 214 -4.30 6.69 12.80
CA VAL A 214 -4.04 8.00 13.41
C VAL A 214 -2.57 8.32 13.25
N VAL A 215 -2.27 9.47 12.65
CA VAL A 215 -0.90 9.85 12.33
C VAL A 215 -0.30 10.67 13.46
N VAL A 216 0.74 10.15 14.11
CA VAL A 216 1.54 10.88 15.11
C VAL A 216 2.73 11.51 14.40
N GLU A 217 2.70 12.84 14.28
CA GLU A 217 3.77 13.57 13.63
C GLU A 217 5.04 13.64 14.48
N ARG A 218 6.18 13.43 13.82
CA ARG A 218 7.51 13.54 14.44
C ARG A 218 7.75 14.96 14.96
N ARG A 219 7.33 15.97 14.19
CA ARG A 219 7.48 17.38 14.54
C ARG A 219 6.27 17.82 15.37
N TRP A 220 6.54 18.28 16.58
CA TRP A 220 5.52 18.84 17.45
C TRP A 220 5.18 20.24 16.94
N ASN A 221 3.90 20.55 16.87
CA ASN A 221 3.46 21.88 16.50
C ASN A 221 3.73 22.90 17.64
N PRO A 222 3.60 24.21 17.40
CA PRO A 222 3.89 25.23 18.42
C PRO A 222 3.10 25.05 19.73
N GLN A 223 1.82 24.64 19.66
CA GLN A 223 0.99 24.46 20.85
C GLN A 223 1.45 23.26 21.70
N GLU A 224 1.79 22.15 21.04
CA GLU A 224 2.36 20.97 21.69
C GLU A 224 3.70 21.30 22.38
N ARG A 225 4.54 22.13 21.74
CA ARG A 225 5.81 22.59 22.32
C ARG A 225 5.60 23.53 23.51
N ASP A 226 4.60 24.39 23.46
CA ASP A 226 4.24 25.24 24.61
C ASP A 226 3.78 24.39 25.81
N ARG A 227 3.01 23.31 25.57
CA ARG A 227 2.66 22.34 26.62
C ARG A 227 3.90 21.63 27.17
N ALA A 228 4.86 21.26 26.33
CA ALA A 228 6.12 20.68 26.78
C ALA A 228 6.95 21.66 27.63
N ARG A 229 7.04 22.94 27.23
CA ARG A 229 7.69 24.00 28.02
C ARG A 229 7.01 24.21 29.38
N ALA A 230 5.69 24.06 29.42
CA ALA A 230 4.90 24.20 30.65
C ALA A 230 4.97 22.97 31.58
N SER A 231 5.57 21.85 31.14
CA SER A 231 5.64 20.61 31.93
C SER A 231 6.50 20.72 33.19
N GLY A 232 7.46 21.66 33.21
CA GLY A 232 8.43 21.82 34.29
C GLY A 232 9.57 20.81 34.29
N ASP A 233 9.58 19.84 33.36
CA ASP A 233 10.69 18.91 33.16
C ASP A 233 11.72 19.53 32.22
N GLU A 234 12.96 19.71 32.70
CA GLU A 234 14.04 20.37 31.95
C GLU A 234 14.29 19.71 30.59
N ARG A 235 14.15 18.39 30.50
CA ARG A 235 14.40 17.63 29.26
C ARG A 235 13.35 17.95 28.21
N LEU A 236 12.09 18.03 28.62
CA LEU A 236 10.98 18.43 27.75
C LEU A 236 11.11 19.89 27.32
N VAL A 237 11.52 20.77 28.23
CA VAL A 237 11.78 22.19 27.92
C VAL A 237 12.90 22.28 26.88
N GLN A 238 14.07 21.66 27.12
CA GLN A 238 15.20 21.69 26.21
C GLN A 238 14.86 21.08 24.84
N ALA A 239 14.12 19.96 24.80
CA ALA A 239 13.67 19.34 23.57
C ALA A 239 12.64 20.20 22.81
N ALA A 240 11.78 20.94 23.52
CA ALA A 240 10.84 21.91 22.95
C ALA A 240 11.49 23.23 22.50
N ASP A 241 12.76 23.44 22.83
CA ASP A 241 13.55 24.60 22.41
C ASP A 241 14.31 24.35 21.10
N ASP A 242 14.66 23.09 20.82
CA ASP A 242 15.38 22.73 19.61
C ASP A 242 14.43 22.36 18.46
N GLU A 243 14.30 23.23 17.45
CA GLU A 243 13.46 22.97 16.29
C GLU A 243 14.12 22.06 15.24
N ARG A 244 15.39 21.68 15.41
CA ARG A 244 16.11 20.85 14.42
C ARG A 244 15.73 19.38 14.49
N PHE A 245 15.21 18.91 15.63
CA PHE A 245 14.80 17.51 15.84
C PHE A 245 13.41 17.39 16.48
N GLY A 246 12.82 16.19 16.48
CA GLY A 246 11.56 15.94 17.21
C GLY A 246 11.76 15.97 18.74
N VAL A 247 10.72 16.29 19.52
CA VAL A 247 10.83 16.30 21.00
C VAL A 247 11.13 14.90 21.52
N ALA A 248 10.38 13.89 21.07
CA ALA A 248 10.63 12.49 21.45
C ALA A 248 11.98 11.96 20.94
N GLU A 249 12.46 12.46 19.79
CA GLU A 249 13.78 12.14 19.23
C GLU A 249 14.92 12.68 20.11
N GLN A 250 14.79 13.91 20.60
CA GLN A 250 15.73 14.52 21.55
C GLN A 250 15.76 13.77 22.88
N LEU A 251 14.59 13.44 23.42
CA LEU A 251 14.47 12.67 24.66
C LEU A 251 15.12 11.30 24.54
N ALA A 252 15.07 10.66 23.37
CA ALA A 252 15.72 9.38 23.09
C ALA A 252 17.23 9.49 22.77
N ALA A 253 17.84 10.67 22.97
CA ALA A 253 19.23 10.97 22.61
C ALA A 253 19.57 10.78 21.11
N GLY A 254 18.56 10.78 20.22
CA GLY A 254 18.71 10.55 18.79
C GLY A 254 19.77 11.44 18.13
N PRO A 255 19.78 12.77 18.34
CA PRO A 255 20.76 13.66 17.74
C PRO A 255 22.20 13.39 18.21
N LEU A 256 22.39 13.04 19.49
CA LEU A 256 23.71 12.70 20.05
C LEU A 256 24.24 11.39 19.46
N LEU A 257 23.36 10.39 19.33
CA LEU A 257 23.69 9.11 18.68
C LEU A 257 23.98 9.32 17.20
N GLN A 258 23.18 10.10 16.48
CA GLN A 258 23.41 10.42 15.08
C GLN A 258 24.72 11.20 14.87
N GLN A 259 25.05 12.13 15.76
CA GLN A 259 26.32 12.86 15.70
C GLN A 259 27.50 11.91 15.95
N ALA A 260 27.40 11.02 16.93
CA ALA A 260 28.41 10.01 17.21
C ALA A 260 28.58 9.04 16.01
N TRP A 261 27.47 8.65 15.40
CA TRP A 261 27.42 7.80 14.21
C TRP A 261 28.12 8.46 13.01
N ASN A 262 27.69 9.68 12.64
CA ASN A 262 28.24 10.41 11.50
C ASN A 262 29.71 10.80 11.71
N GLY A 263 30.13 11.07 12.95
CA GLY A 263 31.50 11.44 13.29
C GLY A 263 32.44 10.25 13.51
N GLY A 264 31.95 9.01 13.54
CA GLY A 264 32.74 7.81 13.80
C GLY A 264 33.92 7.60 12.85
N PRO A 265 33.72 7.65 11.53
CA PRO A 265 34.80 7.39 10.55
C PRO A 265 35.98 8.37 10.67
N ASP A 266 35.69 9.67 10.81
CA ASP A 266 36.70 10.74 10.90
C ASP A 266 37.24 10.93 12.33
N GLY A 267 36.53 10.40 13.33
CA GLY A 267 36.87 10.52 14.76
C GLY A 267 37.86 9.48 15.28
N GLY A 268 38.44 8.66 14.42
CA GLY A 268 39.38 7.59 14.80
C GLY A 268 38.72 6.27 15.23
N HIS A 269 37.41 6.13 15.05
CA HIS A 269 36.61 4.95 15.43
C HIS A 269 36.06 4.22 14.21
N ALA A 270 36.89 4.07 13.17
CA ALA A 270 36.47 3.50 11.91
C ALA A 270 35.98 2.04 12.03
N ARG A 271 36.53 1.25 12.98
CA ARG A 271 36.09 -0.14 13.19
C ARG A 271 34.80 -0.19 14.00
N GLY A 272 34.68 0.62 15.04
CA GLY A 272 33.45 0.79 15.82
C GLY A 272 32.30 1.26 14.93
N TYR A 273 32.55 2.22 14.04
CA TYR A 273 31.60 2.63 13.01
C TYR A 273 31.22 1.44 12.13
N ALA A 274 32.19 0.69 11.62
CA ALA A 274 31.91 -0.46 10.75
C ALA A 274 31.09 -1.57 11.45
N LEU A 275 31.29 -1.80 12.76
CA LEU A 275 30.48 -2.72 13.55
C LEU A 275 29.01 -2.25 13.63
N VAL A 276 28.79 -0.97 13.92
CA VAL A 276 27.45 -0.39 13.95
C VAL A 276 26.81 -0.42 12.56
N ALA A 277 27.58 -0.12 11.50
CA ALA A 277 27.13 -0.19 10.10
C ALA A 277 26.65 -1.59 9.71
N ALA A 278 27.38 -2.62 10.14
CA ALA A 278 27.01 -4.01 9.91
C ALA A 278 25.70 -4.38 10.59
N ALA A 279 25.51 -3.95 11.85
CA ALA A 279 24.26 -4.22 12.56
C ALA A 279 23.06 -3.48 11.94
N VAL A 280 23.24 -2.21 11.57
CA VAL A 280 22.22 -1.41 10.85
C VAL A 280 21.89 -2.06 9.51
N GLY A 281 22.91 -2.42 8.72
CA GLY A 281 22.70 -3.03 7.42
C GLY A 281 22.00 -4.39 7.49
N LEU A 282 22.31 -5.22 8.48
CA LEU A 282 21.59 -6.49 8.69
C LEU A 282 20.13 -6.26 9.08
N ALA A 283 19.85 -5.27 9.93
CA ALA A 283 18.48 -4.90 10.28
C ALA A 283 17.71 -4.38 9.05
N GLU A 284 18.33 -3.50 8.25
CA GLU A 284 17.75 -3.00 7.00
C GLU A 284 17.58 -4.09 5.94
N ALA A 285 18.39 -5.16 5.98
CA ALA A 285 18.24 -6.32 5.13
C ALA A 285 17.09 -7.27 5.55
N GLY A 286 16.35 -6.95 6.64
CA GLY A 286 15.22 -7.75 7.13
C GLY A 286 15.54 -8.68 8.30
N VAL A 287 16.73 -8.59 8.91
CA VAL A 287 17.09 -9.38 10.10
C VAL A 287 16.54 -8.68 11.36
N SER A 288 15.40 -9.15 11.88
CA SER A 288 14.74 -8.55 13.06
C SER A 288 15.25 -9.10 14.39
N SER A 289 15.83 -10.30 14.38
CA SER A 289 16.32 -10.97 15.57
C SER A 289 17.59 -10.28 16.10
N PRO A 290 17.78 -10.26 17.44
CA PRO A 290 19.00 -9.69 18.00
C PRO A 290 20.26 -10.45 17.55
N LEU A 291 21.26 -9.68 17.12
CA LEU A 291 22.49 -10.14 16.47
C LEU A 291 23.56 -10.54 17.49
N THR A 292 24.32 -11.59 17.20
CA THR A 292 25.52 -11.93 17.97
C THR A 292 26.73 -11.12 17.50
N ARG A 293 27.78 -11.08 18.34
CA ARG A 293 29.04 -10.42 17.97
C ARG A 293 29.64 -11.00 16.70
N GLU A 294 29.56 -12.32 16.53
CA GLU A 294 30.09 -13.03 15.37
C GLU A 294 29.40 -12.61 14.07
N GLN A 295 28.07 -12.45 14.10
CA GLN A 295 27.30 -12.01 12.94
C GLN A 295 27.69 -10.58 12.52
N ILE A 296 27.82 -9.67 13.48
CA ILE A 296 28.24 -8.28 13.23
C ILE A 296 29.69 -8.25 12.71
N GLN A 297 30.58 -9.02 13.33
CA GLN A 297 31.99 -9.10 12.93
C GLN A 297 32.19 -9.72 11.55
N ALA A 298 31.33 -10.65 11.11
CA ALA A 298 31.41 -11.24 9.77
C ALA A 298 31.23 -10.19 8.66
N VAL A 299 30.43 -9.15 8.91
CA VAL A 299 30.02 -8.17 7.91
C VAL A 299 30.80 -6.86 8.01
N HIS A 300 31.24 -6.45 9.20
CA HIS A 300 31.82 -5.12 9.44
C HIS A 300 32.97 -4.74 8.49
N VAL A 301 33.78 -5.71 8.05
CA VAL A 301 34.90 -5.46 7.14
C VAL A 301 34.44 -4.81 5.83
N ALA A 302 33.22 -5.07 5.37
CA ALA A 302 32.64 -4.47 4.18
C ALA A 302 32.39 -2.95 4.31
N TYR A 303 32.36 -2.43 5.54
CA TYR A 303 32.13 -1.02 5.84
C TYR A 303 33.40 -0.25 6.24
N LEU A 304 34.57 -0.91 6.22
CA LEU A 304 35.83 -0.24 6.50
C LEU A 304 36.29 0.60 5.28
N PRO A 305 36.75 1.85 5.49
CA PRO A 305 37.28 2.67 4.41
C PRO A 305 38.58 2.07 3.84
N ALA A 306 38.85 2.27 2.54
CA ALA A 306 40.05 1.77 1.87
C ALA A 306 41.12 2.88 1.70
N PRO A 307 42.40 2.63 2.01
CA PRO A 307 42.94 1.42 2.65
C PRO A 307 42.49 1.33 4.12
N PRO A 308 42.32 0.12 4.68
CA PRO A 308 41.78 -0.05 6.03
C PRO A 308 42.62 0.75 7.03
N PRO A 309 42.03 1.69 7.78
CA PRO A 309 42.74 2.41 8.82
C PRO A 309 43.28 1.39 9.82
N LEU A 310 44.45 1.67 10.43
CA LEU A 310 44.99 0.83 11.51
C LEU A 310 43.90 0.70 12.58
N PRO A 311 43.25 -0.48 12.72
CA PRO A 311 42.01 -0.55 13.45
C PRO A 311 42.33 -0.42 14.94
N GLU A 312 41.50 0.35 15.64
CA GLU A 312 41.36 0.19 17.08
C GLU A 312 41.21 -1.32 17.42
N GLU A 313 41.72 -1.73 18.57
CA GLU A 313 41.59 -3.12 19.03
C GLU A 313 40.11 -3.49 19.08
N ASP A 314 39.78 -4.77 18.86
CA ASP A 314 38.38 -5.22 18.76
C ASP A 314 37.55 -4.81 20.00
N ASP A 315 38.15 -4.93 21.19
CA ASP A 315 37.54 -4.49 22.45
C ASP A 315 37.26 -2.98 22.49
N GLN A 316 38.14 -2.15 21.93
CA GLN A 316 37.96 -0.69 21.86
C GLN A 316 36.83 -0.31 20.88
N ALA A 317 36.74 -1.02 19.76
CA ALA A 317 35.66 -0.83 18.79
C ALA A 317 34.28 -1.18 19.41
N TRP A 318 34.21 -2.31 20.11
CA TRP A 318 33.01 -2.73 20.84
C TRP A 318 32.68 -1.80 21.99
N GLU A 319 33.67 -1.35 22.75
CA GLU A 319 33.47 -0.36 23.82
C GLU A 319 32.88 0.93 23.23
N TRP A 320 33.42 1.46 22.13
CA TRP A 320 32.87 2.65 21.49
C TRP A 320 31.44 2.46 20.96
N ALA A 321 31.16 1.31 20.34
CA ALA A 321 29.86 1.01 19.75
C ALA A 321 28.76 0.83 20.82
N THR A 322 29.12 0.27 21.98
CA THR A 322 28.18 -0.12 23.04
C THR A 322 28.12 0.88 24.20
N CYS A 323 29.11 1.75 24.34
CA CYS A 323 29.19 2.74 25.42
C CYS A 323 27.97 3.69 25.37
N PRO A 324 27.15 3.75 26.44
CA PRO A 324 26.00 4.63 26.50
C PRO A 324 26.38 6.09 26.34
N ARG A 325 25.75 6.77 25.39
CA ARG A 325 25.88 8.23 25.26
C ARG A 325 24.93 8.88 26.25
N SER A 326 25.47 9.69 27.15
CA SER A 326 24.71 10.37 28.20
C SER A 326 23.88 9.43 29.09
N GLY A 327 24.38 8.21 29.34
CA GLY A 327 23.73 7.21 30.22
C GLY A 327 22.55 6.46 29.60
N MET A 328 22.24 6.66 28.31
CA MET A 328 21.02 6.15 27.68
C MET A 328 21.20 4.85 26.92
N ALA A 329 21.86 4.93 25.76
CA ALA A 329 22.03 3.81 24.86
C ALA A 329 23.36 3.97 24.12
N GLY A 330 24.00 2.84 23.81
CA GLY A 330 25.05 2.80 22.79
C GLY A 330 24.45 2.89 21.40
N LEU A 331 25.32 2.99 20.39
CA LEU A 331 24.90 2.79 18.99
C LEU A 331 24.47 1.33 18.75
N LEU A 332 25.06 0.40 19.49
CA LEU A 332 24.59 -0.96 19.69
C LEU A 332 24.04 -1.12 21.12
N VAL A 333 22.81 -1.63 21.23
CA VAL A 333 22.10 -1.83 22.49
C VAL A 333 22.05 -3.32 22.82
N PRO A 334 22.37 -3.73 24.07
CA PRO A 334 22.16 -5.11 24.50
C PRO A 334 20.69 -5.49 24.40
N ALA A 335 20.43 -6.62 23.75
CA ALA A 335 19.08 -7.17 23.60
C ALA A 335 18.80 -8.31 24.59
N ASP A 336 19.81 -8.70 25.38
CA ASP A 336 19.69 -9.65 26.47
C ASP A 336 20.44 -9.17 27.72
N HIS A 337 19.97 -9.62 28.88
CA HIS A 337 20.59 -9.32 30.19
C HIS A 337 22.02 -9.87 30.32
N GLU A 338 22.41 -10.82 29.47
CA GLU A 338 23.77 -11.40 29.44
C GLU A 338 24.73 -10.63 28.52
N GLY A 339 24.25 -9.63 27.76
CA GLY A 339 25.09 -8.82 26.87
C GLY A 339 25.72 -9.58 25.70
N ARG A 340 25.10 -10.70 25.30
CA ARG A 340 25.57 -11.56 24.19
C ARG A 340 24.92 -11.21 22.87
N ARG A 341 23.76 -10.56 22.90
CA ARG A 341 23.04 -10.15 21.71
C ARG A 341 22.84 -8.64 21.66
N TRP A 342 22.86 -8.10 20.46
CA TRP A 342 22.91 -6.67 20.19
C TRP A 342 21.89 -6.30 19.11
N ARG A 343 21.34 -5.10 19.22
CA ARG A 343 20.58 -4.45 18.16
C ARG A 343 21.22 -3.11 17.84
N ALA A 344 21.22 -2.72 16.58
CA ALA A 344 21.47 -1.32 16.25
C ALA A 344 20.36 -0.47 16.85
N PHE A 345 20.69 0.72 17.32
CA PHE A 345 19.67 1.65 17.78
C PHE A 345 18.75 2.02 16.60
N ASP A 346 17.44 1.80 16.75
CA ASP A 346 16.40 1.86 15.70
C ASP A 346 16.31 3.16 14.87
N TYR A 347 17.01 4.22 15.30
CA TYR A 347 17.10 5.50 14.58
C TYR A 347 18.25 5.53 13.55
N LEU A 348 19.23 4.63 13.68
CA LEU A 348 20.38 4.59 12.80
C LEU A 348 19.99 3.95 11.48
N THR A 349 20.25 4.67 10.40
CA THR A 349 20.05 4.20 9.03
C THR A 349 21.36 4.24 8.27
N HIS A 350 21.58 3.28 7.38
CA HIS A 350 22.69 3.29 6.45
C HIS A 350 22.38 4.23 5.27
N GLN A 351 23.43 4.71 4.60
CA GLN A 351 23.31 5.57 3.43
C GLN A 351 23.87 4.84 2.20
N GLY A 352 23.00 4.64 1.21
CA GLY A 352 23.35 3.95 -0.03
C GLY A 352 23.05 2.45 -0.02
N PRO A 353 23.44 1.72 -1.07
CA PRO A 353 23.13 0.30 -1.19
C PRO A 353 23.85 -0.53 -0.11
N LEU A 354 23.20 -1.59 0.34
CA LEU A 354 23.77 -2.54 1.28
C LEU A 354 24.86 -3.40 0.60
N PRO A 355 26.03 -3.60 1.22
CA PRO A 355 27.06 -4.50 0.71
C PRO A 355 26.57 -5.94 0.53
N GLU A 356 27.11 -6.64 -0.48
CA GLU A 356 26.79 -8.06 -0.75
C GLU A 356 27.00 -8.98 0.48
N ALA A 357 28.00 -8.65 1.32
CA ALA A 357 28.27 -9.38 2.55
C ALA A 357 27.10 -9.36 3.54
N VAL A 358 26.34 -8.26 3.59
CA VAL A 358 25.13 -8.14 4.43
C VAL A 358 24.10 -9.18 4.01
N TRP A 359 23.75 -9.19 2.72
CA TRP A 359 22.75 -10.12 2.17
C TRP A 359 23.16 -11.57 2.34
N ARG A 360 24.43 -11.89 2.10
CA ARG A 360 24.96 -13.24 2.32
C ARG A 360 24.80 -13.68 3.77
N THR A 361 25.22 -12.84 4.72
CA THR A 361 25.10 -13.15 6.15
C THR A 361 23.64 -13.23 6.59
N ALA A 362 22.76 -12.36 6.08
CA ALA A 362 21.32 -12.44 6.34
C ALA A 362 20.74 -13.79 5.86
N LEU A 363 21.08 -14.24 4.65
CA LEU A 363 20.66 -15.54 4.11
C LEU A 363 21.22 -16.74 4.89
N GLU A 364 22.44 -16.64 5.43
CA GLU A 364 23.07 -17.71 6.20
C GLU A 364 22.51 -17.85 7.62
N THR A 365 22.01 -16.75 8.18
CA THR A 365 21.65 -16.67 9.61
C THR A 365 20.15 -16.70 9.87
N THR A 366 19.32 -16.39 8.88
CA THR A 366 17.86 -16.33 9.03
C THR A 366 17.17 -17.60 8.55
N THR A 367 16.04 -17.91 9.18
CA THR A 367 15.14 -19.01 8.80
C THR A 367 13.68 -18.61 9.03
N GLY A 368 12.73 -19.41 8.52
CA GLY A 368 11.31 -19.17 8.77
C GLY A 368 10.83 -17.80 8.28
N GLN A 369 10.13 -17.07 9.15
CA GLN A 369 9.57 -15.75 8.84
C GLN A 369 10.64 -14.70 8.55
N GLU A 370 11.69 -14.65 9.37
CA GLU A 370 12.76 -13.65 9.20
C GLU A 370 13.45 -13.78 7.83
N ARG A 371 13.60 -15.01 7.33
CA ARG A 371 14.13 -15.25 5.99
C ARG A 371 13.14 -14.87 4.87
N LEU A 372 11.83 -14.93 5.11
CA LEU A 372 10.84 -14.36 4.18
C LEU A 372 11.03 -12.85 4.06
N ASP A 373 11.20 -12.18 5.19
CA ASP A 373 11.34 -10.72 5.28
C ASP A 373 12.65 -10.24 4.61
N VAL A 374 13.74 -11.00 4.75
CA VAL A 374 14.97 -10.77 3.98
C VAL A 374 14.72 -10.86 2.48
N GLY A 375 13.94 -11.85 2.03
CA GLY A 375 13.59 -11.98 0.61
C GLY A 375 12.71 -10.84 0.10
N LEU A 376 11.75 -10.38 0.90
CA LEU A 376 10.91 -9.22 0.57
C LEU A 376 11.74 -7.94 0.45
N THR A 377 12.61 -7.70 1.43
CA THR A 377 13.51 -6.53 1.41
C THR A 377 14.45 -6.57 0.20
N ALA A 378 14.98 -7.75 -0.13
CA ALA A 378 15.80 -7.93 -1.32
C ALA A 378 15.01 -7.68 -2.62
N HIS A 379 13.76 -8.15 -2.70
CA HIS A 379 12.88 -7.91 -3.86
C HIS A 379 12.59 -6.42 -4.03
N SER A 380 12.24 -5.69 -2.96
CA SER A 380 12.03 -4.23 -3.00
C SER A 380 13.30 -3.44 -3.36
N ALA A 381 14.48 -4.04 -3.20
CA ALA A 381 15.77 -3.48 -3.59
C ALA A 381 16.22 -3.92 -5.01
N ASP A 382 15.33 -4.55 -5.79
CA ASP A 382 15.60 -5.12 -7.12
C ASP A 382 16.71 -6.21 -7.13
N LEU A 383 16.97 -6.84 -5.97
CA LEU A 383 17.96 -7.90 -5.80
C LEU A 383 17.30 -9.29 -5.94
N TYR A 384 16.77 -9.55 -7.13
CA TYR A 384 15.99 -10.76 -7.42
C TYR A 384 16.71 -12.08 -7.12
N ASP A 385 18.03 -12.16 -7.37
CA ASP A 385 18.83 -13.34 -7.06
C ASP A 385 18.88 -13.64 -5.55
N VAL A 386 18.93 -12.59 -4.71
CA VAL A 386 18.93 -12.70 -3.25
C VAL A 386 17.54 -13.10 -2.75
N ALA A 387 16.48 -12.50 -3.32
CA ALA A 387 15.10 -12.85 -3.02
C ALA A 387 14.77 -14.32 -3.35
N GLU A 388 15.18 -14.81 -4.52
CA GLU A 388 15.03 -16.21 -4.90
C GLU A 388 15.81 -17.15 -3.95
N ALA A 389 17.04 -16.78 -3.57
CA ALA A 389 17.85 -17.54 -2.61
C ALA A 389 17.27 -17.54 -1.18
N ALA A 390 16.53 -16.50 -0.81
CA ALA A 390 15.80 -16.42 0.45
C ALA A 390 14.61 -17.38 0.46
N TRP A 391 13.76 -17.31 -0.58
CA TRP A 391 12.47 -18.00 -0.62
C TRP A 391 12.53 -19.46 -1.08
N THR A 392 13.47 -19.84 -1.95
CA THR A 392 13.55 -21.22 -2.49
C THR A 392 13.61 -22.29 -1.40
N PRO A 393 14.51 -22.21 -0.40
CA PRO A 393 14.58 -23.24 0.65
C PRO A 393 13.31 -23.31 1.49
N LEU A 394 12.64 -22.17 1.71
CA LEU A 394 11.39 -22.11 2.47
C LEU A 394 10.23 -22.71 1.67
N ALA A 395 10.16 -22.42 0.37
CA ALA A 395 9.17 -23.00 -0.54
C ALA A 395 9.33 -24.53 -0.60
N GLU A 396 10.56 -25.03 -0.69
CA GLU A 396 10.86 -26.47 -0.65
C GLU A 396 10.40 -27.14 0.66
N GLN A 397 10.60 -26.45 1.79
CA GLN A 397 10.14 -26.88 3.12
C GLN A 397 8.63 -26.83 3.29
N GLY A 398 7.91 -26.20 2.36
CA GLY A 398 6.45 -26.16 2.39
C GLY A 398 5.85 -24.85 2.92
N TYR A 399 6.64 -23.79 3.10
CA TYR A 399 6.12 -22.48 3.48
C TYR A 399 5.28 -21.91 2.32
N ASN A 400 3.99 -21.65 2.58
CA ASN A 400 3.07 -21.21 1.53
C ASN A 400 3.38 -19.78 1.05
N ALA A 401 3.71 -18.88 1.97
CA ALA A 401 4.11 -17.51 1.63
C ALA A 401 5.31 -17.51 0.67
N ALA A 402 6.37 -18.24 1.02
CA ALA A 402 7.54 -18.41 0.14
C ALA A 402 7.20 -18.96 -1.25
N MET A 403 6.27 -19.93 -1.36
CA MET A 403 5.85 -20.44 -2.67
C MET A 403 5.13 -19.39 -3.51
N VAL A 404 4.34 -18.51 -2.87
CA VAL A 404 3.64 -17.42 -3.54
C VAL A 404 4.63 -16.34 -3.97
N ASP A 405 5.46 -15.85 -3.04
CA ASP A 405 6.43 -14.79 -3.31
C ASP A 405 7.45 -15.22 -4.37
N LEU A 406 7.99 -16.44 -4.27
CA LEU A 406 8.85 -17.03 -5.30
C LEU A 406 8.12 -17.19 -6.64
N GLY A 407 6.85 -17.62 -6.61
CA GLY A 407 6.06 -17.78 -7.81
C GLY A 407 5.87 -16.46 -8.57
N LEU A 408 5.57 -15.38 -7.85
CA LEU A 408 5.39 -14.04 -8.41
C LEU A 408 6.70 -13.46 -8.95
N LEU A 409 7.79 -13.60 -8.19
CA LEU A 409 9.12 -13.20 -8.65
C LEU A 409 9.51 -13.93 -9.93
N LEU A 410 9.27 -15.23 -10.01
CA LEU A 410 9.56 -16.03 -11.20
C LEU A 410 8.72 -15.59 -12.41
N GLU A 411 7.47 -15.16 -12.21
CA GLU A 411 6.65 -14.56 -13.28
C GLU A 411 7.28 -13.25 -13.76
N GLU A 412 7.69 -12.38 -12.83
CA GLU A 412 8.29 -11.06 -13.10
C GLU A 412 9.59 -11.17 -13.92
N VAL A 413 10.46 -12.13 -13.59
CA VAL A 413 11.69 -12.39 -14.36
C VAL A 413 11.47 -13.26 -15.61
N GLY A 414 10.22 -13.58 -15.95
CA GLY A 414 9.84 -14.29 -17.18
C GLY A 414 9.96 -15.83 -17.13
N ARG A 415 10.22 -16.42 -15.96
CA ARG A 415 10.29 -17.88 -15.71
C ARG A 415 8.90 -18.47 -15.40
N VAL A 416 7.95 -18.21 -16.29
CA VAL A 416 6.51 -18.53 -16.13
C VAL A 416 6.23 -20.00 -15.78
N GLY A 417 6.99 -20.96 -16.36
CA GLY A 417 6.79 -22.38 -16.09
C GLY A 417 7.14 -22.79 -14.64
N GLU A 418 8.15 -22.15 -14.06
CA GLU A 418 8.55 -22.38 -12.67
C GLU A 418 7.61 -21.65 -11.70
N ALA A 419 7.21 -20.42 -12.04
CA ALA A 419 6.17 -19.67 -11.34
C ALA A 419 4.89 -20.50 -11.19
N GLU A 420 4.43 -21.08 -12.29
CA GLU A 420 3.24 -21.95 -12.33
C GLU A 420 3.38 -23.18 -11.43
N ALA A 421 4.56 -23.80 -11.37
CA ALA A 421 4.79 -24.98 -10.54
C ALA A 421 4.63 -24.65 -9.05
N TRP A 422 5.22 -23.54 -8.60
CA TRP A 422 5.14 -23.09 -7.21
C TRP A 422 3.74 -22.61 -6.83
N LEU A 423 3.12 -21.75 -7.65
CA LEU A 423 1.77 -21.24 -7.39
C LEU A 423 0.72 -22.34 -7.40
N ARG A 424 0.80 -23.31 -8.33
CA ARG A 424 -0.08 -24.48 -8.32
C ARG A 424 0.05 -25.29 -7.03
N ARG A 425 1.29 -25.50 -6.55
CA ARG A 425 1.56 -26.25 -5.32
C ARG A 425 0.98 -25.53 -4.09
N ALA A 426 1.14 -24.21 -4.02
CA ALA A 426 0.58 -23.39 -2.95
C ALA A 426 -0.96 -23.38 -2.98
N ALA A 427 -1.56 -23.16 -4.16
CA ALA A 427 -3.01 -23.17 -4.36
C ALA A 427 -3.63 -24.53 -4.00
N GLY A 428 -2.95 -25.63 -4.34
CA GLY A 428 -3.37 -26.99 -4.00
C GLY A 428 -3.50 -27.26 -2.49
N LYS A 429 -2.79 -26.50 -1.65
CA LYS A 429 -2.87 -26.61 -0.18
C LYS A 429 -4.06 -25.89 0.44
N GLY A 430 -4.90 -25.22 -0.34
CA GLY A 430 -6.11 -24.59 0.18
C GLY A 430 -5.94 -23.13 0.58
N GLU A 431 -4.78 -22.52 0.33
CA GLU A 431 -4.52 -21.12 0.70
C GLU A 431 -5.15 -20.17 -0.33
N ILE A 432 -5.91 -19.19 0.14
CA ILE A 432 -6.80 -18.36 -0.68
C ILE A 432 -6.01 -17.42 -1.60
N ASN A 433 -4.93 -16.79 -1.09
CA ASN A 433 -4.11 -15.87 -1.87
C ASN A 433 -3.35 -16.59 -2.98
N ALA A 434 -2.86 -17.80 -2.72
CA ALA A 434 -2.19 -18.66 -3.69
C ALA A 434 -3.14 -19.11 -4.80
N MET A 435 -4.40 -19.42 -4.47
CA MET A 435 -5.43 -19.70 -5.49
C MET A 435 -5.68 -18.47 -6.37
N HIS A 436 -5.74 -17.28 -5.77
CA HIS A 436 -5.92 -16.03 -6.51
C HIS A 436 -4.72 -15.70 -7.40
N ALA A 437 -3.50 -15.74 -6.88
CA ALA A 437 -2.26 -15.54 -7.62
C ALA A 437 -2.12 -16.55 -8.77
N PHE A 438 -2.42 -17.82 -8.51
CA PHE A 438 -2.41 -18.84 -9.56
C PHE A 438 -3.48 -18.58 -10.62
N GLY A 439 -4.68 -18.16 -10.21
CA GLY A 439 -5.74 -17.73 -11.12
C GLY A 439 -5.33 -16.55 -12.01
N ILE A 440 -4.62 -15.56 -11.46
CA ILE A 440 -4.06 -14.41 -12.21
C ILE A 440 -3.07 -14.89 -13.27
N LEU A 441 -2.14 -15.75 -12.89
CA LEU A 441 -1.14 -16.30 -13.83
C LEU A 441 -1.82 -17.02 -15.01
N LEU A 442 -2.81 -17.87 -14.72
CA LEU A 442 -3.58 -18.60 -15.72
C LEU A 442 -4.38 -17.64 -16.62
N TYR A 443 -5.04 -16.65 -16.03
CA TYR A 443 -5.80 -15.63 -16.74
C TYR A 443 -4.92 -14.84 -17.73
N ARG A 444 -3.77 -14.34 -17.27
CA ARG A 444 -2.79 -13.64 -18.13
C ARG A 444 -2.21 -14.51 -19.23
N SER A 445 -2.10 -15.82 -18.97
CA SER A 445 -1.69 -16.81 -19.97
C SER A 445 -2.80 -17.14 -20.98
N GLY A 446 -3.98 -16.51 -20.91
CA GLY A 446 -5.14 -16.80 -21.75
C GLY A 446 -5.86 -18.12 -21.43
N ARG A 447 -5.51 -18.78 -20.32
CA ARG A 447 -6.07 -20.08 -19.90
C ARG A 447 -7.28 -19.88 -19.00
N LEU A 448 -8.31 -19.23 -19.53
CA LEU A 448 -9.50 -18.81 -18.77
C LEU A 448 -10.23 -20.00 -18.11
N GLU A 449 -10.37 -21.12 -18.83
CA GLU A 449 -11.04 -22.33 -18.31
C GLU A 449 -10.30 -22.93 -17.10
N GLU A 450 -8.96 -22.87 -17.09
CA GLU A 450 -8.16 -23.33 -15.97
C GLU A 450 -8.17 -22.32 -14.81
N ALA A 451 -8.25 -21.02 -15.10
CA ALA A 451 -8.30 -19.96 -14.10
C ALA A 451 -9.61 -19.94 -13.29
N GLU A 452 -10.74 -20.20 -13.94
CA GLU A 452 -12.09 -20.16 -13.35
C GLU A 452 -12.23 -20.92 -12.02
N PRO A 453 -11.86 -22.22 -11.89
CA PRO A 453 -12.01 -22.95 -10.63
C PRO A 453 -11.17 -22.35 -9.48
N TRP A 454 -10.02 -21.75 -9.78
CA TRP A 454 -9.16 -21.13 -8.76
C TRP A 454 -9.71 -19.79 -8.32
N TYR A 455 -10.13 -18.94 -9.27
CA TYR A 455 -10.81 -17.69 -8.96
C TYR A 455 -12.11 -17.90 -8.19
N ARG A 456 -12.95 -18.86 -8.59
CA ARG A 456 -14.17 -19.20 -7.84
C ARG A 456 -13.86 -19.55 -6.39
N ARG A 457 -12.91 -20.46 -6.15
CA ARG A 457 -12.56 -20.90 -4.79
C ARG A 457 -11.97 -19.76 -3.96
N ALA A 458 -11.11 -18.93 -4.55
CA ALA A 458 -10.54 -17.78 -3.87
C ALA A 458 -11.61 -16.72 -3.52
N ALA A 459 -12.54 -16.46 -4.44
CA ALA A 459 -13.66 -15.54 -4.26
C ALA A 459 -14.65 -16.06 -3.20
N GLU A 460 -14.96 -17.36 -3.21
CA GLU A 460 -15.76 -18.03 -2.16
C GLU A 460 -15.07 -17.99 -0.79
N GLY A 461 -13.73 -18.00 -0.78
CA GLY A 461 -12.91 -17.80 0.42
C GLY A 461 -12.97 -16.39 1.01
N GLY A 462 -13.63 -15.43 0.37
CA GLY A 462 -13.84 -14.09 0.91
C GLY A 462 -12.83 -13.04 0.44
N LEU A 463 -11.88 -13.39 -0.44
CA LEU A 463 -10.88 -12.44 -0.93
C LEU A 463 -11.52 -11.48 -1.95
N ALA A 464 -11.57 -10.19 -1.59
CA ALA A 464 -12.20 -9.13 -2.38
C ALA A 464 -11.61 -9.01 -3.81
N GLY A 465 -10.28 -9.00 -3.92
CA GLY A 465 -9.58 -9.00 -5.22
C GLY A 465 -9.86 -10.24 -6.07
N ALA A 466 -10.11 -11.40 -5.45
CA ALA A 466 -10.51 -12.60 -6.18
C ALA A 466 -11.97 -12.53 -6.65
N MET A 467 -12.88 -11.96 -5.85
CA MET A 467 -14.25 -11.71 -6.29
C MET A 467 -14.28 -10.77 -7.50
N PHE A 468 -13.49 -9.70 -7.45
CA PHE A 468 -13.33 -8.76 -8.57
C PHE A 468 -12.78 -9.45 -9.82
N ASN A 469 -11.64 -10.13 -9.71
CA ASN A 469 -11.01 -10.81 -10.85
C ASN A 469 -11.87 -11.95 -11.41
N PHE A 470 -12.64 -12.63 -10.55
CA PHE A 470 -13.59 -13.61 -11.02
C PHE A 470 -14.73 -12.95 -11.80
N GLY A 471 -15.23 -11.80 -11.35
CA GLY A 471 -16.18 -10.97 -12.10
C GLY A 471 -15.65 -10.56 -13.47
N LEU A 472 -14.39 -10.15 -13.57
CA LEU A 472 -13.73 -9.83 -14.84
C LEU A 472 -13.70 -11.04 -15.79
N LEU A 473 -13.27 -12.20 -15.30
CA LEU A 473 -13.25 -13.43 -16.09
C LEU A 473 -14.65 -13.78 -16.60
N LEU A 474 -15.66 -13.73 -15.72
CA LEU A 474 -17.06 -14.01 -16.07
C LEU A 474 -17.59 -13.04 -17.14
N GLN A 475 -17.25 -11.76 -17.03
CA GLN A 475 -17.61 -10.75 -18.02
C GLN A 475 -16.97 -11.02 -19.38
N GLU A 476 -15.70 -11.43 -19.41
CA GLU A 476 -14.97 -11.75 -20.64
C GLU A 476 -15.56 -12.96 -21.36
N VAL A 477 -16.00 -13.98 -20.62
CA VAL A 477 -16.71 -15.14 -21.19
C VAL A 477 -18.21 -14.90 -21.41
N GLY A 478 -18.70 -13.68 -21.20
CA GLY A 478 -20.08 -13.26 -21.49
C GLY A 478 -21.13 -13.64 -20.43
N ARG A 479 -20.73 -14.09 -19.24
CA ARG A 479 -21.62 -14.45 -18.12
C ARG A 479 -21.92 -13.23 -17.23
N LEU A 480 -22.61 -12.25 -17.81
CA LEU A 480 -22.78 -10.92 -17.21
C LEU A 480 -23.55 -10.92 -15.88
N GLU A 481 -24.59 -11.74 -15.74
CA GLU A 481 -25.37 -11.83 -14.49
C GLU A 481 -24.54 -12.38 -13.33
N GLU A 482 -23.68 -13.35 -13.60
CA GLU A 482 -22.77 -13.89 -12.60
C GLU A 482 -21.65 -12.90 -12.26
N ALA A 483 -21.12 -12.21 -13.28
CA ALA A 483 -20.15 -11.14 -13.08
C ALA A 483 -20.71 -10.04 -12.17
N GLU A 484 -21.95 -9.59 -12.41
CA GLU A 484 -22.64 -8.60 -11.58
C GLU A 484 -22.76 -9.05 -10.11
N SER A 485 -23.13 -10.32 -9.89
CA SER A 485 -23.25 -10.89 -8.54
C SER A 485 -21.92 -10.84 -7.79
N TRP A 486 -20.82 -11.21 -8.45
CA TRP A 486 -19.50 -11.17 -7.84
C TRP A 486 -18.96 -9.76 -7.65
N TYR A 487 -19.19 -8.85 -8.59
CA TYR A 487 -18.84 -7.45 -8.40
C TYR A 487 -19.61 -6.81 -7.25
N ARG A 488 -20.91 -7.10 -7.07
CA ARG A 488 -21.68 -6.63 -5.90
C ARG A 488 -21.05 -7.11 -4.60
N ARG A 489 -20.73 -8.41 -4.50
CA ARG A 489 -20.10 -8.97 -3.31
C ARG A 489 -18.74 -8.33 -3.00
N ALA A 490 -17.93 -8.08 -4.03
CA ALA A 490 -16.66 -7.38 -3.89
C ALA A 490 -16.87 -5.92 -3.44
N ALA A 491 -17.80 -5.20 -4.08
CA ALA A 491 -18.14 -3.82 -3.75
C ALA A 491 -18.72 -3.67 -2.34
N ASP A 492 -19.48 -4.65 -1.86
CA ASP A 492 -20.03 -4.68 -0.49
C ASP A 492 -18.94 -4.80 0.59
N VAL A 493 -17.77 -5.37 0.25
CA VAL A 493 -16.58 -5.39 1.11
C VAL A 493 -15.60 -4.26 0.80
N ASP A 494 -16.10 -3.19 0.19
CA ASP A 494 -15.38 -1.98 -0.20
C ASP A 494 -14.24 -2.20 -1.22
N GLU A 495 -14.37 -3.18 -2.13
CA GLU A 495 -13.47 -3.32 -3.27
C GLU A 495 -13.76 -2.24 -4.32
N ILE A 496 -12.86 -1.28 -4.42
CA ILE A 496 -13.08 -0.04 -5.18
C ILE A 496 -13.14 -0.32 -6.69
N ASP A 497 -12.25 -1.16 -7.23
CA ASP A 497 -12.24 -1.49 -8.66
C ASP A 497 -13.51 -2.25 -9.07
N ALA A 498 -14.08 -3.04 -8.16
CA ALA A 498 -15.36 -3.71 -8.38
C ALA A 498 -16.54 -2.74 -8.40
N MET A 499 -16.54 -1.68 -7.58
CA MET A 499 -17.59 -0.65 -7.61
C MET A 499 -17.65 0.04 -8.98
N GLY A 500 -16.49 0.44 -9.51
CA GLY A 500 -16.40 1.07 -10.84
C GLY A 500 -16.88 0.15 -11.96
N ASN A 501 -16.42 -1.11 -11.97
CA ASN A 501 -16.83 -2.08 -13.00
C ASN A 501 -18.31 -2.49 -12.88
N LEU A 502 -18.82 -2.62 -11.66
CA LEU A 502 -20.25 -2.81 -11.42
C LEU A 502 -21.07 -1.65 -11.98
N ALA A 503 -20.65 -0.41 -11.72
CA ALA A 503 -21.33 0.77 -12.22
C ALA A 503 -21.32 0.83 -13.77
N ILE A 504 -20.21 0.47 -14.41
CA ILE A 504 -20.13 0.34 -15.88
C ILE A 504 -21.14 -0.70 -16.38
N LEU A 505 -21.19 -1.87 -15.77
CA LEU A 505 -22.09 -2.96 -16.15
C LEU A 505 -23.57 -2.57 -15.97
N LEU A 506 -23.89 -1.91 -14.86
CA LEU A 506 -25.23 -1.37 -14.58
C LEU A 506 -25.63 -0.28 -15.57
N SER A 507 -24.71 0.63 -15.91
CA SER A 507 -24.94 1.68 -16.89
C SER A 507 -25.22 1.09 -18.29
N ARG A 508 -24.44 0.09 -18.73
CA ARG A 508 -24.65 -0.59 -20.01
C ARG A 508 -25.99 -1.34 -20.08
N SER A 509 -26.51 -1.77 -18.94
CA SER A 509 -27.83 -2.40 -18.82
C SER A 509 -28.97 -1.42 -18.56
N GLY A 510 -28.72 -0.10 -18.64
CA GLY A 510 -29.73 0.95 -18.47
C GLY A 510 -30.15 1.22 -17.02
N ARG A 511 -29.48 0.63 -16.03
CA ARG A 511 -29.75 0.80 -14.60
C ARG A 511 -28.97 1.99 -14.03
N PHE A 512 -29.23 3.17 -14.60
CA PHE A 512 -28.46 4.38 -14.33
C PHE A 512 -28.48 4.84 -12.86
N GLY A 513 -29.60 4.64 -12.14
CA GLY A 513 -29.68 5.01 -10.72
C GLY A 513 -28.79 4.15 -9.82
N GLU A 514 -28.71 2.84 -10.09
CA GLU A 514 -27.77 1.96 -9.38
C GLU A 514 -26.32 2.28 -9.76
N ALA A 515 -26.06 2.52 -11.06
CA ALA A 515 -24.74 2.90 -11.54
C ALA A 515 -24.23 4.20 -10.88
N GLU A 516 -25.08 5.23 -10.80
CA GLU A 516 -24.75 6.49 -10.13
C GLU A 516 -24.37 6.28 -8.66
N SER A 517 -25.14 5.47 -7.93
CA SER A 517 -24.86 5.15 -6.52
C SER A 517 -23.47 4.53 -6.34
N TRP A 518 -23.13 3.55 -7.18
CA TRP A 518 -21.82 2.89 -7.11
C TRP A 518 -20.66 3.78 -7.54
N TYR A 519 -20.85 4.59 -8.58
CA TYR A 519 -19.83 5.56 -8.96
C TYR A 519 -19.58 6.62 -7.88
N ARG A 520 -20.63 7.14 -7.23
CA ARG A 520 -20.48 8.09 -6.11
C ARG A 520 -19.68 7.47 -4.97
N ARG A 521 -20.00 6.23 -4.60
CA ARG A 521 -19.31 5.51 -3.53
C ARG A 521 -17.83 5.22 -3.85
N ALA A 522 -17.51 4.92 -5.12
CA ALA A 522 -16.12 4.78 -5.57
C ALA A 522 -15.39 6.14 -5.60
N ALA A 523 -16.05 7.20 -6.05
CA ALA A 523 -15.50 8.56 -6.09
C ALA A 523 -15.20 9.11 -4.68
N GLU A 524 -16.05 8.85 -3.69
CA GLU A 524 -15.82 9.19 -2.28
C GLU A 524 -14.55 8.53 -1.70
N LYS A 525 -14.07 7.44 -2.32
CA LYS A 525 -12.81 6.76 -1.97
C LYS A 525 -11.59 7.29 -2.74
N GLY A 526 -11.73 8.41 -3.47
CA GLY A 526 -10.64 9.09 -4.17
C GLY A 526 -10.33 8.55 -5.56
N ARG A 527 -11.25 7.80 -6.19
CA ARG A 527 -11.05 7.30 -7.56
C ARG A 527 -11.44 8.32 -8.62
N SER A 528 -10.43 8.89 -9.27
CA SER A 528 -10.60 9.89 -10.34
C SER A 528 -11.30 9.33 -11.58
N ASP A 529 -11.07 8.07 -11.94
CA ASP A 529 -11.74 7.37 -13.03
C ASP A 529 -13.24 7.17 -12.75
N ALA A 530 -13.62 6.87 -11.51
CA ALA A 530 -15.01 6.79 -11.09
C ALA A 530 -15.70 8.16 -11.13
N MET A 531 -15.02 9.22 -10.69
CA MET A 531 -15.52 10.60 -10.80
C MET A 531 -15.76 11.00 -12.26
N PHE A 532 -14.80 10.69 -13.15
CA PHE A 532 -14.93 10.93 -14.58
C PHE A 532 -16.12 10.18 -15.20
N ASN A 533 -16.25 8.88 -14.91
CA ASN A 533 -17.35 8.07 -15.43
C ASN A 533 -18.72 8.51 -14.86
N LEU A 534 -18.76 9.00 -13.62
CA LEU A 534 -19.94 9.64 -13.06
C LEU A 534 -20.32 10.91 -13.81
N GLY A 535 -19.32 11.76 -14.13
CA GLY A 535 -19.52 12.94 -14.98
C GLY A 535 -20.12 12.58 -16.33
N LEU A 536 -19.61 11.54 -17.00
CA LEU A 536 -20.15 11.05 -18.27
C LEU A 536 -21.59 10.55 -18.14
N LEU A 537 -21.88 9.76 -17.09
CA LEU A 537 -23.22 9.26 -16.83
C LEU A 537 -24.21 10.43 -16.62
N LEU A 538 -23.84 11.41 -15.80
CA LEU A 538 -24.67 12.56 -15.50
C LEU A 538 -24.90 13.45 -16.73
N LYS A 539 -23.85 13.67 -17.55
CA LYS A 539 -23.98 14.37 -18.84
C LYS A 539 -24.94 13.64 -19.78
N GLY A 540 -24.82 12.31 -19.88
CA GLY A 540 -25.74 11.47 -20.66
C GLY A 540 -27.20 11.51 -20.18
N LEU A 541 -27.43 11.82 -18.89
CA LEU A 541 -28.75 12.04 -18.30
C LEU A 541 -29.25 13.49 -18.40
N GLY A 542 -28.46 14.41 -18.99
CA GLY A 542 -28.78 15.84 -19.10
C GLY A 542 -28.64 16.63 -17.80
N ARG A 543 -27.82 16.15 -16.85
CA ARG A 543 -27.55 16.80 -15.56
C ARG A 543 -26.23 17.57 -15.61
N ASP A 544 -26.13 18.51 -16.54
CA ASP A 544 -24.88 19.19 -16.90
C ASP A 544 -24.20 19.90 -15.71
N GLY A 545 -24.97 20.54 -14.83
CA GLY A 545 -24.39 21.22 -13.65
C GLY A 545 -23.70 20.27 -12.67
N GLU A 546 -24.24 19.06 -12.48
CA GLU A 546 -23.59 18.04 -11.65
C GLU A 546 -22.42 17.39 -12.38
N ALA A 547 -22.58 17.12 -13.68
CA ALA A 547 -21.50 16.58 -14.51
C ALA A 547 -20.27 17.49 -14.51
N GLU A 548 -20.46 18.82 -14.64
CA GLU A 548 -19.36 19.80 -14.57
C GLU A 548 -18.63 19.74 -13.22
N ALA A 549 -19.37 19.62 -12.10
CA ALA A 549 -18.77 19.54 -10.78
C ALA A 549 -17.91 18.27 -10.62
N TRP A 550 -18.40 17.13 -11.10
CA TRP A 550 -17.67 15.86 -11.07
C TRP A 550 -16.45 15.84 -12.01
N PHE A 551 -16.57 16.38 -13.23
CA PHE A 551 -15.42 16.51 -14.11
C PHE A 551 -14.36 17.45 -13.55
N ARG A 552 -14.77 18.55 -12.92
CA ARG A 552 -13.84 19.45 -12.23
C ARG A 552 -13.08 18.75 -11.12
N TRP A 553 -13.78 18.00 -10.27
CA TRP A 553 -13.12 17.24 -9.22
C TRP A 553 -12.15 16.21 -9.78
N ALA A 554 -12.57 15.39 -10.75
CA ALA A 554 -11.70 14.42 -11.40
C ALA A 554 -10.45 15.08 -12.05
N ALA A 555 -10.64 16.22 -12.71
CA ALA A 555 -9.57 16.98 -13.33
C ALA A 555 -8.59 17.58 -12.31
N GLU A 556 -9.07 18.01 -11.15
CA GLU A 556 -8.24 18.49 -10.04
C GLU A 556 -7.40 17.37 -9.42
N GLU A 557 -7.94 16.14 -9.37
CA GLU A 557 -7.22 14.92 -8.98
C GLU A 557 -6.28 14.37 -10.08
N GLY A 558 -6.18 15.05 -11.22
CA GLY A 558 -5.23 14.71 -12.28
C GLY A 558 -5.77 13.81 -13.40
N GLU A 559 -7.08 13.53 -13.46
CA GLU A 559 -7.66 12.74 -14.55
C GLU A 559 -7.66 13.53 -15.87
N VAL A 560 -6.74 13.17 -16.76
CA VAL A 560 -6.48 13.86 -18.03
C VAL A 560 -7.72 13.89 -18.93
N LYS A 561 -8.47 12.79 -19.02
CA LYS A 561 -9.70 12.73 -19.83
C LYS A 561 -10.80 13.64 -19.28
N ALA A 562 -10.85 13.81 -17.96
CA ALA A 562 -11.80 14.72 -17.31
C ALA A 562 -11.44 16.18 -17.60
N MET A 563 -10.16 16.53 -17.69
CA MET A 563 -9.73 17.89 -18.07
C MET A 563 -10.23 18.26 -19.47
N ASN A 564 -10.09 17.36 -20.46
CA ASN A 564 -10.60 17.58 -21.82
C ASN A 564 -12.13 17.70 -21.85
N ASN A 565 -12.85 16.81 -21.16
CA ASN A 565 -14.32 16.83 -21.10
C ASN A 565 -14.87 18.06 -20.35
N LEU A 566 -14.18 18.51 -19.31
CA LEU A 566 -14.49 19.76 -18.63
C LEU A 566 -14.27 20.96 -19.55
N GLY A 567 -13.18 20.96 -20.33
CA GLY A 567 -12.92 21.96 -21.37
C GLY A 567 -14.09 22.06 -22.35
N LEU A 568 -14.57 20.93 -22.87
CA LEU A 568 -15.73 20.87 -23.77
C LEU A 568 -17.00 21.44 -23.13
N MET A 569 -17.31 21.05 -21.89
CA MET A 569 -18.50 21.57 -21.20
C MET A 569 -18.42 23.07 -20.92
N LEU A 570 -17.24 23.58 -20.57
CA LEU A 570 -17.03 25.00 -20.35
C LEU A 570 -17.14 25.78 -21.66
N GLU A 571 -16.65 25.23 -22.77
CA GLU A 571 -16.84 25.81 -24.11
C GLU A 571 -18.33 25.86 -24.48
N GLU A 572 -19.06 24.76 -24.32
CA GLU A 572 -20.51 24.67 -24.54
C GLU A 572 -21.29 25.70 -23.69
N ALA A 573 -20.81 25.98 -22.47
CA ALA A 573 -21.35 27.00 -21.57
C ALA A 573 -20.86 28.43 -21.86
N GLY A 574 -20.02 28.65 -22.87
CA GLY A 574 -19.46 29.95 -23.25
C GLY A 574 -18.34 30.48 -22.33
N ARG A 575 -17.81 29.64 -21.42
CA ARG A 575 -16.71 29.96 -20.50
C ARG A 575 -15.35 29.70 -21.16
N ILE A 576 -15.12 30.37 -22.29
CA ILE A 576 -13.99 30.13 -23.20
C ILE A 576 -12.62 30.19 -22.51
N GLY A 577 -12.38 31.17 -21.65
CA GLY A 577 -11.10 31.32 -20.97
C GLY A 577 -10.77 30.16 -20.01
N GLU A 578 -11.79 29.61 -19.34
CA GLU A 578 -11.62 28.45 -18.47
C GLU A 578 -11.47 27.16 -19.29
N ALA A 579 -12.24 27.02 -20.37
CA ALA A 579 -12.11 25.89 -21.29
C ALA A 579 -10.68 25.79 -21.83
N GLU A 580 -10.11 26.92 -22.27
CA GLU A 580 -8.73 27.00 -22.77
C GLU A 580 -7.70 26.58 -21.73
N ALA A 581 -7.87 26.99 -20.47
CA ALA A 581 -6.97 26.62 -19.38
C ALA A 581 -6.99 25.11 -19.12
N TRP A 582 -8.17 24.49 -19.12
CA TRP A 582 -8.30 23.05 -18.93
C TRP A 582 -7.80 22.24 -20.12
N TYR A 583 -8.04 22.69 -21.36
CA TYR A 583 -7.44 22.04 -22.53
C TYR A 583 -5.92 22.07 -22.50
N ARG A 584 -5.30 23.18 -22.11
CA ARG A 584 -3.83 23.23 -21.95
C ARG A 584 -3.32 22.20 -20.93
N ARG A 585 -3.98 22.09 -19.77
CA ARG A 585 -3.60 21.09 -18.75
C ARG A 585 -3.78 19.66 -19.27
N ALA A 586 -4.84 19.39 -20.03
CA ALA A 586 -5.05 18.09 -20.66
C ALA A 586 -3.93 17.76 -21.68
N VAL A 587 -3.52 18.74 -22.49
CA VAL A 587 -2.39 18.62 -23.41
C VAL A 587 -1.06 18.36 -22.68
N ASP A 588 -0.81 19.06 -21.57
CA ASP A 588 0.37 18.82 -20.73
C ASP A 588 0.33 17.43 -20.09
N GLY A 589 -0.87 16.90 -19.84
CA GLY A 589 -1.13 15.52 -19.42
C GLY A 589 -1.09 14.47 -20.54
N GLY A 590 -0.81 14.86 -21.79
CA GLY A 590 -0.69 13.96 -22.93
C GLY A 590 -2.01 13.60 -23.63
N ASP A 591 -3.10 14.34 -23.41
CA ASP A 591 -4.35 14.15 -24.15
C ASP A 591 -4.23 14.68 -25.58
N THR A 592 -4.23 13.77 -26.56
CA THR A 592 -4.10 14.11 -27.98
C THR A 592 -5.37 14.76 -28.54
N GLU A 593 -6.55 14.41 -28.01
CA GLU A 593 -7.84 14.99 -28.41
C GLU A 593 -7.95 16.44 -27.92
N ALA A 594 -7.40 16.75 -26.75
CA ALA A 594 -7.34 18.11 -26.23
C ALA A 594 -6.48 19.05 -27.10
N VAL A 595 -5.42 18.53 -27.76
CA VAL A 595 -4.62 19.31 -28.71
C VAL A 595 -5.49 19.80 -29.87
N PHE A 596 -6.33 18.90 -30.41
CA PHE A 596 -7.28 19.20 -31.46
C PHE A 596 -8.36 20.19 -31.01
N ASN A 597 -8.97 19.95 -29.84
CA ASN A 597 -10.01 20.83 -29.28
C ASN A 597 -9.48 22.24 -29.00
N LEU A 598 -8.24 22.37 -28.49
CA LEU A 598 -7.59 23.66 -28.29
C LEU A 598 -7.35 24.40 -29.62
N GLY A 599 -6.94 23.68 -30.68
CA GLY A 599 -6.83 24.25 -32.02
C GLY A 599 -8.16 24.78 -32.54
N LEU A 600 -9.25 24.03 -32.36
CA LEU A 600 -10.61 24.44 -32.71
C LEU A 600 -11.07 25.68 -31.94
N LEU A 601 -10.84 25.71 -30.63
CA LEU A 601 -11.16 26.85 -29.78
C LEU A 601 -10.42 28.11 -30.26
N MET A 602 -9.13 27.98 -30.57
CA MET A 602 -8.31 29.08 -31.09
C MET A 602 -8.82 29.59 -32.43
N HIS A 603 -9.19 28.67 -33.33
CA HIS A 603 -9.73 29.03 -34.64
C HIS A 603 -11.07 29.77 -34.53
N ARG A 604 -12.00 29.27 -33.70
CA ARG A 604 -13.31 29.91 -33.45
C ARG A 604 -13.17 31.32 -32.87
N GLU A 605 -12.18 31.54 -32.01
CA GLU A 605 -11.86 32.85 -31.44
C GLU A 605 -11.07 33.77 -32.40
N GLY A 606 -10.85 33.36 -33.65
CA GLY A 606 -10.11 34.15 -34.66
C GLY A 606 -8.60 34.22 -34.43
N ARG A 607 -8.05 33.34 -33.57
CA ARG A 607 -6.62 33.27 -33.24
C ARG A 607 -5.89 32.31 -34.16
N SER A 608 -5.95 32.58 -35.47
CA SER A 608 -5.48 31.67 -36.53
C SER A 608 -4.03 31.20 -36.38
N LYS A 609 -3.11 32.06 -35.91
CA LYS A 609 -1.70 31.63 -35.67
C LYS A 609 -1.59 30.57 -34.58
N GLY A 610 -2.30 30.75 -33.47
CA GLY A 610 -2.32 29.77 -32.37
C GLY A 610 -3.00 28.48 -32.80
N ALA A 611 -4.10 28.57 -33.56
CA ALA A 611 -4.76 27.40 -34.14
C ALA A 611 -3.82 26.60 -35.06
N GLU A 612 -3.03 27.29 -35.90
CA GLU A 612 -2.07 26.66 -36.80
C GLU A 612 -0.99 25.88 -36.05
N GLU A 613 -0.45 26.44 -34.96
CA GLU A 613 0.53 25.77 -34.11
C GLU A 613 -0.03 24.49 -33.48
N TRP A 614 -1.24 24.56 -32.92
CA TRP A 614 -1.89 23.40 -32.30
C TRP A 614 -2.29 22.33 -33.30
N TYR A 615 -2.85 22.70 -34.46
CA TYR A 615 -3.17 21.72 -35.50
C TYR A 615 -1.93 21.06 -36.09
N ARG A 616 -0.81 21.77 -36.25
CA ARG A 616 0.45 21.13 -36.66
C ARG A 616 0.93 20.09 -35.65
N ARG A 617 0.79 20.36 -34.36
CA ARG A 617 1.15 19.42 -33.30
C ARG A 617 0.28 18.16 -33.34
N ALA A 618 -1.05 18.31 -33.39
CA ALA A 618 -1.96 17.18 -33.50
C ALA A 618 -1.78 16.40 -34.82
N ALA A 619 -1.53 17.09 -35.94
CA ALA A 619 -1.23 16.44 -37.21
C ALA A 619 0.08 15.64 -37.18
N ALA A 620 1.11 16.09 -36.43
CA ALA A 620 2.34 15.33 -36.23
C ALA A 620 2.14 14.04 -35.42
N GLU A 621 1.10 14.00 -34.58
CA GLU A 621 0.66 12.81 -33.84
C GLU A 621 -0.27 11.90 -34.67
N GLY A 622 -0.57 12.28 -35.91
CA GLY A 622 -1.34 11.46 -36.85
C GLY A 622 -2.85 11.73 -36.84
N ASP A 623 -3.33 12.78 -36.18
CA ASP A 623 -4.76 13.09 -36.11
C ASP A 623 -5.33 13.55 -37.49
N PRO A 624 -6.22 12.77 -38.14
CA PRO A 624 -6.71 13.11 -39.48
C PRO A 624 -7.62 14.35 -39.49
N GLY A 625 -8.30 14.64 -38.39
CA GLY A 625 -9.14 15.83 -38.23
C GLY A 625 -8.31 17.11 -38.16
N ALA A 626 -7.21 17.09 -37.41
CA ALA A 626 -6.25 18.19 -37.29
C ALA A 626 -5.58 18.47 -38.62
N MET A 627 -5.18 17.43 -39.37
CA MET A 627 -4.66 17.59 -40.73
C MET A 627 -5.67 18.27 -41.65
N SER A 628 -6.95 17.86 -41.61
CA SER A 628 -8.00 18.47 -42.42
C SER A 628 -8.24 19.93 -42.03
N ASN A 629 -8.34 20.25 -40.73
CA ASN A 629 -8.55 21.61 -40.24
C ASN A 629 -7.34 22.52 -40.49
N LEU A 630 -6.12 21.98 -40.41
CA LEU A 630 -4.91 22.69 -40.83
C LEU A 630 -4.98 23.02 -42.33
N GLY A 631 -5.45 22.09 -43.16
CA GLY A 631 -5.70 22.32 -44.59
C GLY A 631 -6.66 23.50 -44.84
N VAL A 632 -7.78 23.53 -44.12
CA VAL A 632 -8.76 24.65 -44.20
C VAL A 632 -8.10 25.97 -43.79
N LEU A 633 -7.44 25.99 -42.63
CA LEU A 633 -6.81 27.19 -42.10
C LEU A 633 -5.72 27.76 -43.03
N LEU A 634 -4.93 26.88 -43.65
CA LEU A 634 -3.90 27.26 -44.61
C LEU A 634 -4.50 27.77 -45.91
N ASN A 635 -5.59 27.16 -46.37
CA ASN A 635 -6.32 27.65 -47.55
C ASN A 635 -6.89 29.05 -47.32
N ASP A 636 -7.51 29.28 -46.17
CA ASP A 636 -8.03 30.60 -45.78
C ASP A 636 -6.92 31.66 -45.68
N ALA A 637 -5.70 31.23 -45.33
CA ALA A 637 -4.50 32.07 -45.34
C ALA A 637 -3.84 32.24 -46.73
N GLY A 638 -4.41 31.65 -47.79
CA GLY A 638 -3.90 31.70 -49.16
C GLY A 638 -2.73 30.76 -49.44
N ARG A 639 -2.39 29.83 -48.52
CA ARG A 639 -1.28 28.87 -48.63
C ARG A 639 -1.74 27.57 -49.28
N VAL A 640 -2.24 27.69 -50.51
CA VAL A 640 -2.97 26.63 -51.25
C VAL A 640 -2.17 25.33 -51.37
N GLU A 641 -0.88 25.37 -51.72
CA GLU A 641 -0.10 24.13 -51.91
C GLU A 641 0.16 23.38 -50.60
N GLU A 642 0.31 24.09 -49.48
CA GLU A 642 0.41 23.46 -48.16
C GLU A 642 -0.93 22.86 -47.74
N ALA A 643 -2.04 23.56 -48.01
CA ALA A 643 -3.38 23.04 -47.78
C ALA A 643 -3.65 21.75 -48.57
N VAL A 644 -3.26 21.70 -49.86
CA VAL A 644 -3.33 20.50 -50.71
C VAL A 644 -2.55 19.33 -50.10
N SER A 645 -1.34 19.58 -49.58
CA SER A 645 -0.52 18.54 -48.94
C SER A 645 -1.21 17.96 -47.70
N TRP A 646 -1.75 18.82 -46.84
CA TRP A 646 -2.41 18.38 -45.60
C TRP A 646 -3.76 17.71 -45.85
N PHE A 647 -4.57 18.20 -46.81
CA PHE A 647 -5.81 17.51 -47.18
C PHE A 647 -5.54 16.13 -47.78
N ARG A 648 -4.46 15.97 -48.55
CA ARG A 648 -4.05 14.66 -49.07
C ARG A 648 -3.68 13.70 -47.95
N GLN A 649 -2.83 14.12 -47.01
CA GLN A 649 -2.47 13.30 -45.84
C GLN A 649 -3.70 12.93 -45.00
N ALA A 650 -4.61 13.88 -44.76
CA ALA A 650 -5.85 13.64 -44.04
C ALA A 650 -6.75 12.61 -44.76
N ALA A 651 -6.85 12.68 -46.10
CA ALA A 651 -7.63 11.75 -46.89
C ALA A 651 -7.01 10.34 -46.90
N GLU A 652 -5.68 10.24 -47.02
CA GLU A 652 -4.93 8.98 -46.92
C GLU A 652 -5.06 8.35 -45.52
N ALA A 653 -5.15 9.18 -44.48
CA ALA A 653 -5.42 8.75 -43.11
C ALA A 653 -6.91 8.47 -42.82
N GLY A 654 -7.79 8.55 -43.85
CA GLY A 654 -9.19 8.14 -43.77
C GLY A 654 -10.18 9.20 -43.29
N HIS A 655 -9.80 10.49 -43.27
CA HIS A 655 -10.74 11.56 -42.87
C HIS A 655 -11.88 11.72 -43.90
N PRO A 656 -13.16 11.58 -43.49
CA PRO A 656 -14.29 11.45 -44.41
C PRO A 656 -14.56 12.70 -45.27
N GLY A 657 -14.17 13.89 -44.80
CA GLY A 657 -14.35 15.15 -45.55
C GLY A 657 -13.10 15.61 -46.31
N ALA A 658 -11.94 14.98 -46.10
CA ALA A 658 -10.68 15.53 -46.60
C ALA A 658 -10.50 15.35 -48.11
N ALA A 659 -10.91 14.22 -48.68
CA ALA A 659 -10.87 13.98 -50.12
C ALA A 659 -11.75 14.98 -50.89
N HIS A 660 -12.93 15.28 -50.36
CA HIS A 660 -13.82 16.30 -50.94
C HIS A 660 -13.18 17.69 -50.92
N ASN A 661 -12.64 18.12 -49.76
CA ASN A 661 -11.98 19.42 -49.64
C ASN A 661 -10.75 19.52 -50.57
N LEU A 662 -10.00 18.43 -50.71
CA LEU A 662 -8.88 18.33 -51.65
C LEU A 662 -9.34 18.50 -53.10
N ALA A 663 -10.38 17.80 -53.52
CA ALA A 663 -10.91 17.86 -54.88
C ALA A 663 -11.41 19.27 -55.22
N VAL A 664 -12.15 19.92 -54.31
CA VAL A 664 -12.62 21.30 -54.48
C VAL A 664 -11.44 22.25 -54.64
N LEU A 665 -10.46 22.18 -53.73
CA LEU A 665 -9.30 23.07 -53.75
C LEU A 665 -8.45 22.90 -55.02
N LEU A 666 -8.24 21.67 -55.48
CA LEU A 666 -7.55 21.38 -56.73
C LEU A 666 -8.31 21.91 -57.95
N GLY A 667 -9.65 21.82 -57.94
CA GLY A 667 -10.51 22.38 -58.98
C GLY A 667 -10.39 23.91 -59.06
N GLU A 668 -10.46 24.60 -57.93
CA GLU A 668 -10.29 26.06 -57.84
C GLU A 668 -8.88 26.53 -58.26
N ALA A 669 -7.85 25.71 -58.00
CA ALA A 669 -6.48 25.94 -58.44
C ALA A 669 -6.23 25.61 -59.93
N GLY A 670 -7.26 25.19 -60.69
CA GLY A 670 -7.14 24.84 -62.11
C GLY A 670 -6.51 23.46 -62.39
N ARG A 671 -6.39 22.60 -61.37
CA ARG A 671 -5.80 21.25 -61.42
C ARG A 671 -6.89 20.17 -61.58
N GLY A 672 -7.82 20.37 -62.52
CA GLY A 672 -9.02 19.55 -62.65
C GLY A 672 -8.80 18.03 -62.81
N ARG A 673 -7.71 17.59 -63.45
CA ARG A 673 -7.40 16.15 -63.56
C ARG A 673 -6.98 15.52 -62.23
N GLU A 674 -6.33 16.28 -61.36
CA GLU A 674 -5.99 15.80 -60.01
C GLU A 674 -7.23 15.82 -59.11
N ALA A 675 -8.11 16.80 -59.30
CA ALA A 675 -9.40 16.85 -58.61
C ALA A 675 -10.29 15.65 -58.94
N GLU A 676 -10.31 15.15 -60.18
CA GLU A 676 -11.08 13.96 -60.57
C GLU A 676 -10.60 12.65 -59.92
N ALA A 677 -9.35 12.61 -59.41
CA ALA A 677 -8.76 11.42 -58.81
C ALA A 677 -9.13 11.24 -57.31
N TRP A 678 -9.66 12.29 -56.68
CA TRP A 678 -10.07 12.35 -55.27
C TRP A 678 -11.58 12.53 -55.18
#